data_AF-A0A1W1VYR8-F1
#
_entry.id   AF-A0A1W1VYR8-F1
#
_cell.length_a   1.000
_cell.length_b   1.000
_cell.length_c   1.000
_cell.angle_alpha   90.00
_cell.angle_beta   90.00
_cell.angle_gamma   90.00
#
_symmetry.space_group_name_H-M   'P 1'
#
loop_
_entity.id
_entity.type
_entity.pdbx_description
1 polymer ?
#
loop_
_entity_poly.entity_id
_entity_poly.type
_entity_poly.pdbx_seq_one_letter_code
_entity_poly.pdbx_strand_id
1 'polypeptide(L)'
;MLLLSKGLKIVQYQVRGVSKIIKLSGLGVAVGAAALTVMSLRPAPFNGPVVPRRTTQAVPTAKASRHITPLDSVPAYYFMFPIKPGKPNFLAGSMGEIRPNHFHGGLDIKTDGRVDLPVYAAADGYVSRLKQSAFGYGNVLYITHPNGLTTVYGHLNRFEGPVADFLRQQQYAKQTFELELFPTKNQFVVKRGEIVALSGNTGGSGGPHLHWEVRDLEDRQLNPLRFGGFAEIQDHVAPTLQAFAVEPLSIEARVSGRFDKAVFTPKKPPTPPIPGAPYAYPDTIAAFGTVGLLIQGFDRFDLASNRNGLQRVEVRVNGQPLYRYVIDAVPFSDSRQISQHIDYQWQQTNGRTFEKLFVDDGNTLPIYTTNGVKGKLRVEEGSLYTVEVRMSDSYGNTTPFTFVLRGQKPVYYKTRNASVRKPALRYDINRNILKVVATDPDTSRQGANITLLRGNRRLEVVPSYTVQSENVYLYDLRAGLPDSIRFGQLTKAFEPQALIPAASEQAFSNGLQNLVFSPLTLFDTLYLQNSYKEGLWTIHNARTPLFKPLQATLKPTIAVADKTRSAVYMINYKGARIYQGGKWDGEQITFPVKIFGSFRILTDTLAPTARLVRKSPAGLTFVVADNLSGLSSYRLLVNGQWRMLRYEYKNATLFTDPQDKTVPLAGEAELRLTDQAGNEKILQFKI
;
A
#
# COMPACT_ATOMS: atom_id res chain seq x y z
N MET A 1 32.35 8.09 46.78
CA MET A 1 32.00 8.16 48.22
C MET A 1 31.15 6.92 48.54
N LEU A 2 31.59 6.09 49.49
CA LEU A 2 30.94 4.94 50.20
C LEU A 2 29.78 4.16 49.51
N LEU A 3 29.91 2.83 49.28
CA LEU A 3 29.64 1.68 50.20
C LEU A 3 28.12 1.49 50.49
N LEU A 4 27.44 0.33 50.42
CA LEU A 4 27.72 -1.14 50.49
C LEU A 4 26.68 -1.91 49.64
N SER A 5 26.60 -3.24 49.48
CA SER A 5 27.46 -4.45 49.44
C SER A 5 26.53 -5.70 49.58
N LYS A 6 27.04 -6.92 49.34
CA LYS A 6 26.37 -8.26 49.36
C LYS A 6 25.58 -8.62 48.08
N GLY A 7 25.84 -9.71 47.34
CA GLY A 7 26.92 -10.71 47.41
C GLY A 7 26.45 -12.12 47.75
N LEU A 8 26.48 -13.04 46.78
CA LEU A 8 26.46 -14.50 47.02
C LEU A 8 27.27 -15.22 45.92
N LYS A 9 27.89 -16.36 46.28
CA LYS A 9 28.96 -17.02 45.50
C LYS A 9 28.44 -17.99 44.44
N ILE A 10 29.18 -18.07 43.33
CA ILE A 10 29.17 -19.18 42.38
C ILE A 10 30.09 -20.29 42.92
N VAL A 11 29.68 -21.56 42.77
CA VAL A 11 30.57 -22.73 42.93
C VAL A 11 30.74 -23.38 41.56
N GLN A 12 32.00 -23.54 41.12
CA GLN A 12 32.34 -24.28 39.91
C GLN A 12 32.42 -25.79 40.19
N TYR A 13 32.12 -26.60 39.19
CA TYR A 13 32.74 -27.91 39.02
C TYR A 13 33.22 -28.07 37.57
N GLN A 14 34.50 -28.40 37.41
CA GLN A 14 35.08 -28.97 36.18
C GLN A 14 35.27 -30.47 36.38
N VAL A 15 35.04 -31.27 35.33
CA VAL A 15 35.73 -32.55 35.12
C VAL A 15 36.10 -32.68 33.64
N ARG A 16 37.21 -33.37 33.35
CA ARG A 16 37.94 -33.42 32.06
C ARG A 16 37.71 -34.72 31.28
N GLY A 17 37.91 -34.64 29.95
CA GLY A 17 38.62 -35.67 29.15
C GLY A 17 37.80 -36.87 28.66
N VAL A 18 38.30 -37.76 27.77
CA VAL A 18 39.55 -37.78 26.95
C VAL A 18 39.25 -38.49 25.61
N SER A 19 40.01 -38.16 24.56
CA SER A 19 40.00 -38.71 23.19
C SER A 19 40.21 -40.24 23.06
N LYS A 20 39.80 -40.81 21.92
CA LYS A 20 40.59 -41.85 21.23
C LYS A 20 40.34 -41.90 19.71
N ILE A 21 41.43 -42.16 18.97
CA ILE A 21 41.51 -42.34 17.50
C ILE A 21 41.98 -43.77 17.24
N ILE A 22 41.45 -44.47 16.23
CA ILE A 22 42.07 -45.69 15.66
C ILE A 22 42.04 -45.67 14.12
N LYS A 23 43.11 -46.21 13.51
CA LYS A 23 43.46 -46.40 12.09
C LYS A 23 43.48 -47.91 11.77
N LEU A 24 43.50 -48.45 10.54
CA LEU A 24 43.62 -47.92 9.15
C LEU A 24 43.12 -49.01 8.17
N SER A 25 42.96 -48.68 6.87
CA SER A 25 43.05 -49.58 5.68
C SER A 25 42.04 -50.76 5.53
N GLY A 26 41.65 -51.19 4.31
CA GLY A 26 41.93 -50.65 2.98
C GLY A 26 41.46 -51.59 1.83
N LEU A 27 41.63 -51.12 0.58
CA LEU A 27 41.48 -51.80 -0.73
C LEU A 27 40.12 -52.41 -1.15
N GLY A 28 39.76 -52.20 -2.43
CA GLY A 28 38.68 -52.92 -3.14
C GLY A 28 38.02 -52.09 -4.25
N VAL A 29 38.32 -52.37 -5.53
CA VAL A 29 37.83 -51.63 -6.71
C VAL A 29 36.64 -52.34 -7.35
N ALA A 30 35.57 -51.61 -7.75
CA ALA A 30 34.92 -51.72 -9.07
C ALA A 30 33.61 -50.90 -9.21
N VAL A 31 33.34 -50.50 -10.46
CA VAL A 31 32.21 -49.68 -10.94
C VAL A 31 30.85 -50.41 -10.87
N GLY A 32 29.77 -49.67 -10.59
CA GLY A 32 28.40 -50.13 -10.81
C GLY A 32 27.36 -49.03 -10.57
N ALA A 33 26.82 -48.43 -11.64
CA ALA A 33 25.71 -47.48 -11.53
C ALA A 33 24.37 -48.22 -11.44
N ALA A 34 23.58 -47.95 -10.40
CA ALA A 34 22.21 -48.46 -10.27
C ALA A 34 21.31 -47.39 -9.64
N ALA A 35 20.21 -47.07 -10.33
CA ALA A 35 19.17 -46.20 -9.78
C ALA A 35 18.36 -46.97 -8.72
N LEU A 36 18.17 -46.38 -7.54
CA LEU A 36 17.32 -46.97 -6.50
C LEU A 36 15.91 -46.37 -6.54
N THR A 37 15.00 -47.14 -7.11
CA THR A 37 13.55 -46.88 -7.09
C THR A 37 13.01 -47.08 -5.67
N VAL A 38 12.43 -46.05 -5.06
CA VAL A 38 11.71 -46.21 -3.79
C VAL A 38 10.27 -46.64 -4.09
N MET A 39 9.97 -47.91 -3.83
CA MET A 39 8.59 -48.43 -3.84
C MET A 39 7.76 -47.79 -2.73
N SER A 40 6.62 -47.21 -3.07
CA SER A 40 5.51 -46.98 -2.14
C SER A 40 4.44 -48.05 -2.32
N LEU A 41 4.06 -48.70 -1.22
CA LEU A 41 3.04 -49.75 -1.21
C LEU A 41 1.65 -49.16 -1.48
N ARG A 42 0.93 -49.73 -2.46
CA ARG A 42 -0.49 -49.46 -2.71
C ARG A 42 -1.36 -50.50 -2.01
N PRO A 43 -2.46 -50.12 -1.34
CA PRO A 43 -3.58 -51.02 -1.14
C PRO A 43 -4.44 -51.13 -2.42
N ALA A 44 -4.98 -52.31 -2.68
CA ALA A 44 -5.91 -52.60 -3.79
C ALA A 44 -7.37 -52.22 -3.40
N PRO A 45 -8.28 -52.01 -4.38
CA PRO A 45 -9.59 -51.43 -4.12
C PRO A 45 -10.64 -52.44 -3.65
N PHE A 46 -11.53 -52.02 -2.75
CA PHE A 46 -12.79 -52.71 -2.46
C PHE A 46 -13.90 -52.19 -3.38
N ASN A 47 -14.56 -53.09 -4.10
CA ASN A 47 -15.74 -52.76 -4.91
C ASN A 47 -16.99 -52.64 -4.01
N GLY A 48 -17.71 -51.53 -4.14
CA GLY A 48 -19.03 -51.29 -3.56
C GLY A 48 -19.89 -50.48 -4.54
N PRO A 49 -21.23 -50.57 -4.49
CA PRO A 49 -22.09 -50.14 -5.59
C PRO A 49 -22.03 -48.63 -5.85
N VAL A 50 -21.86 -48.28 -7.12
CA VAL A 50 -21.82 -46.89 -7.58
C VAL A 50 -23.22 -46.29 -7.52
N VAL A 51 -23.48 -45.47 -6.51
CA VAL A 51 -24.57 -44.49 -6.56
C VAL A 51 -24.24 -43.49 -7.68
N PRO A 52 -25.13 -43.27 -8.66
CA PRO A 52 -24.82 -42.37 -9.76
C PRO A 52 -24.61 -40.95 -9.23
N ARG A 53 -23.37 -40.44 -9.37
CA ARG A 53 -23.11 -39.00 -9.24
C ARG A 53 -24.09 -38.28 -10.14
N ARG A 54 -24.91 -37.39 -9.57
CA ARG A 54 -25.57 -36.34 -10.35
C ARG A 54 -24.47 -35.60 -11.11
N THR A 55 -24.40 -35.82 -12.42
CA THR A 55 -23.70 -34.94 -13.33
C THR A 55 -24.29 -33.55 -13.13
N THR A 56 -23.54 -32.67 -12.48
CA THR A 56 -23.78 -31.23 -12.61
C THR A 56 -23.55 -30.92 -14.08
N GLN A 57 -24.63 -30.93 -14.87
CA GLN A 57 -24.61 -30.39 -16.21
C GLN A 57 -23.97 -29.00 -16.11
N ALA A 58 -22.92 -28.77 -16.88
CA ALA A 58 -22.46 -27.42 -17.10
C ALA A 58 -23.65 -26.66 -17.68
N VAL A 59 -24.22 -25.73 -16.90
CA VAL A 59 -25.18 -24.78 -17.43
C VAL A 59 -24.46 -24.11 -18.60
N PRO A 60 -24.97 -24.22 -19.84
CA PRO A 60 -24.33 -23.57 -20.96
C PRO A 60 -24.41 -22.08 -20.69
N THR A 61 -23.28 -21.50 -20.27
CA THR A 61 -23.10 -20.06 -20.22
C THR A 61 -23.04 -19.59 -21.66
N ALA A 62 -24.21 -19.43 -22.27
CA ALA A 62 -24.40 -18.53 -23.37
C ALA A 62 -23.77 -17.21 -22.92
N LYS A 63 -22.58 -16.92 -23.45
CA LYS A 63 -22.03 -15.57 -23.46
C LYS A 63 -22.99 -14.76 -24.32
N ALA A 64 -24.09 -14.32 -23.71
CA ALA A 64 -24.89 -13.25 -24.25
C ALA A 64 -23.90 -12.14 -24.57
N SER A 65 -23.79 -11.80 -25.85
CA SER A 65 -22.93 -10.72 -26.33
C SER A 65 -23.42 -9.45 -25.67
N ARG A 66 -22.81 -9.09 -24.53
CA ARG A 66 -22.99 -7.79 -23.93
C ARG A 66 -22.57 -6.81 -25.03
N HIS A 67 -23.49 -5.99 -25.51
CA HIS A 67 -23.14 -4.87 -26.35
C HIS A 67 -22.29 -3.93 -25.48
N ILE A 68 -20.98 -4.06 -25.61
CA ILE A 68 -20.02 -3.13 -25.02
C ILE A 68 -19.91 -2.00 -26.02
N THR A 69 -20.43 -0.82 -25.66
CA THR A 69 -20.12 0.41 -26.39
C THR A 69 -18.62 0.67 -26.20
N PRO A 70 -17.79 0.71 -27.26
CA PRO A 70 -16.39 1.11 -27.13
C PRO A 70 -16.28 2.43 -26.38
N LEU A 71 -15.34 2.58 -25.45
CA LEU A 71 -15.27 3.74 -24.55
C LEU A 71 -15.28 5.07 -25.31
N ASP A 72 -14.55 5.15 -26.42
CA ASP A 72 -14.41 6.35 -27.25
C ASP A 72 -15.66 6.64 -28.12
N SER A 73 -16.68 5.77 -28.08
CA SER A 73 -17.99 5.96 -28.74
C SER A 73 -19.12 6.28 -27.77
N VAL A 74 -18.85 6.38 -26.47
CA VAL A 74 -19.81 6.91 -25.49
C VAL A 74 -19.96 8.42 -25.75
N PRO A 75 -21.18 8.94 -26.04
CA PRO A 75 -21.35 10.35 -26.34
C PRO A 75 -20.92 11.24 -25.19
N ALA A 76 -20.37 12.41 -25.52
CA ALA A 76 -20.25 13.50 -24.56
C ALA A 76 -21.62 13.77 -23.91
N TYR A 77 -21.63 14.15 -22.63
CA TYR A 77 -22.85 14.35 -21.84
C TYR A 77 -23.70 13.09 -21.57
N TYR A 78 -23.27 11.86 -21.93
CA TYR A 78 -24.00 10.63 -21.57
C TYR A 78 -24.27 10.58 -20.06
N PHE A 79 -23.25 10.90 -19.27
CA PHE A 79 -23.36 11.11 -17.83
C PHE A 79 -23.67 12.59 -17.53
N MET A 80 -24.73 12.82 -16.77
CA MET A 80 -25.02 14.10 -16.11
C MET A 80 -24.16 14.25 -14.85
N PHE A 81 -23.77 15.48 -14.51
CA PHE A 81 -23.07 15.75 -13.27
C PHE A 81 -23.96 15.45 -12.04
N PRO A 82 -23.51 14.62 -11.07
CA PRO A 82 -24.39 13.99 -10.07
C PRO A 82 -24.72 14.87 -8.86
N ILE A 83 -24.12 16.06 -8.72
CA ILE A 83 -24.41 17.03 -7.63
C ILE A 83 -24.60 18.41 -8.27
N LYS A 84 -25.75 19.04 -8.03
CA LYS A 84 -26.10 20.37 -8.58
C LYS A 84 -25.90 20.47 -10.12
N PRO A 85 -26.51 19.58 -10.93
CA PRO A 85 -26.37 19.62 -12.38
C PRO A 85 -26.71 21.01 -12.95
N GLY A 86 -25.93 21.46 -13.93
CA GLY A 86 -26.03 22.76 -14.57
C GLY A 86 -25.57 23.96 -13.72
N LYS A 87 -24.97 23.75 -12.54
CA LYS A 87 -24.45 24.84 -11.68
C LYS A 87 -22.96 24.68 -11.42
N PRO A 88 -22.18 25.78 -11.37
CA PRO A 88 -20.76 25.73 -11.02
C PRO A 88 -20.50 24.96 -9.73
N ASN A 89 -19.51 24.08 -9.75
CA ASN A 89 -19.08 23.27 -8.63
C ASN A 89 -17.55 23.07 -8.68
N PHE A 90 -17.00 22.38 -7.69
CA PHE A 90 -15.56 22.20 -7.56
C PHE A 90 -15.23 20.78 -7.12
N LEU A 91 -14.05 20.30 -7.51
CA LEU A 91 -13.52 19.03 -7.04
C LEU A 91 -12.67 19.25 -5.78
N ALA A 92 -12.87 18.37 -4.81
CA ALA A 92 -11.95 18.16 -3.69
C ALA A 92 -10.80 17.22 -4.08
N GLY A 93 -11.02 16.39 -5.10
CA GLY A 93 -10.05 15.49 -5.69
C GLY A 93 -10.50 14.86 -7.01
N SER A 94 -9.56 14.31 -7.77
CA SER A 94 -9.76 13.81 -9.15
C SER A 94 -9.12 12.44 -9.41
N MET A 95 -9.39 11.86 -10.57
CA MET A 95 -8.83 10.57 -10.97
C MET A 95 -7.30 10.61 -10.96
N GLY A 96 -6.68 9.53 -10.45
CA GLY A 96 -5.23 9.36 -10.51
C GLY A 96 -4.43 10.04 -9.42
N GLU A 97 -5.08 10.70 -8.44
CA GLU A 97 -4.38 11.10 -7.22
C GLU A 97 -3.72 9.91 -6.52
N ILE A 98 -2.51 10.15 -6.01
CA ILE A 98 -1.77 9.17 -5.23
C ILE A 98 -2.32 9.11 -3.81
N ARG A 99 -3.09 8.06 -3.51
CA ARG A 99 -3.50 7.69 -2.15
C ARG A 99 -2.56 6.56 -1.65
N PRO A 100 -2.46 6.28 -0.32
CA PRO A 100 -1.36 5.46 0.24
C PRO A 100 -1.20 4.02 -0.30
N ASN A 101 -2.23 3.46 -0.94
CA ASN A 101 -2.23 2.08 -1.46
C ASN A 101 -3.14 1.89 -2.70
N HIS A 102 -3.61 2.97 -3.31
CA HIS A 102 -4.42 2.97 -4.53
C HIS A 102 -4.31 4.33 -5.25
N PHE A 103 -4.62 4.38 -6.54
CA PHE A 103 -4.99 5.62 -7.19
C PHE A 103 -6.41 6.00 -6.78
N HIS A 104 -6.69 7.28 -6.61
CA HIS A 104 -8.05 7.75 -6.48
C HIS A 104 -8.84 7.45 -7.77
N GLY A 105 -9.97 6.74 -7.64
CA GLY A 105 -10.65 6.05 -8.75
C GLY A 105 -11.80 6.81 -9.40
N GLY A 106 -11.94 8.11 -9.14
CA GLY A 106 -13.08 8.91 -9.56
C GLY A 106 -12.91 10.37 -9.20
N LEU A 107 -14.02 11.08 -8.98
CA LEU A 107 -14.07 12.49 -8.60
C LEU A 107 -14.63 12.63 -7.18
N ASP A 108 -13.95 13.39 -6.33
CA ASP A 108 -14.46 13.81 -5.03
C ASP A 108 -15.16 15.17 -5.22
N ILE A 109 -16.46 15.17 -5.50
CA ILE A 109 -17.26 16.36 -5.84
C ILE A 109 -17.71 17.08 -4.57
N LYS A 110 -17.42 18.38 -4.43
CA LYS A 110 -17.75 19.15 -3.22
C LYS A 110 -19.25 19.32 -3.03
N THR A 111 -19.65 19.34 -1.76
CA THR A 111 -21.03 19.54 -1.31
C THR A 111 -21.14 20.72 -0.33
N ASP A 112 -20.40 21.80 -0.61
CA ASP A 112 -20.32 23.03 0.22
C ASP A 112 -19.92 22.80 1.69
N GLY A 113 -19.22 21.70 1.98
CA GLY A 113 -18.92 21.29 3.35
C GLY A 113 -20.12 20.76 4.14
N ARG A 114 -21.23 20.41 3.46
CA ARG A 114 -22.49 19.93 4.04
C ARG A 114 -22.80 18.51 3.56
N VAL A 115 -23.54 17.78 4.39
CA VAL A 115 -24.19 16.52 4.03
C VAL A 115 -25.61 16.80 3.52
N ASP A 116 -26.32 15.76 3.07
CA ASP A 116 -27.72 15.81 2.65
C ASP A 116 -28.01 16.70 1.42
N LEU A 117 -27.06 16.84 0.48
CA LEU A 117 -27.37 17.38 -0.85
C LEU A 117 -27.92 16.25 -1.75
N PRO A 118 -28.93 16.50 -2.61
CA PRO A 118 -29.43 15.52 -3.58
C PRO A 118 -28.34 14.99 -4.51
N VAL A 119 -28.25 13.66 -4.60
CA VAL A 119 -27.39 12.91 -5.52
C VAL A 119 -28.27 12.36 -6.63
N TYR A 120 -27.93 12.74 -7.87
CA TYR A 120 -28.71 12.40 -9.05
C TYR A 120 -28.08 11.23 -9.81
N ALA A 121 -28.92 10.33 -10.34
CA ALA A 121 -28.49 9.32 -11.30
C ALA A 121 -27.94 10.00 -12.57
N ALA A 122 -26.68 9.71 -12.90
CA ALA A 122 -25.98 10.35 -14.00
C ALA A 122 -26.53 9.95 -15.39
N ALA A 123 -27.08 8.74 -15.52
CA ALA A 123 -27.70 8.24 -16.74
C ALA A 123 -28.78 7.21 -16.40
N ASP A 124 -29.67 6.92 -17.36
CA ASP A 124 -30.65 5.83 -17.26
C ASP A 124 -29.97 4.50 -16.95
N GLY A 125 -30.58 3.67 -16.11
CA GLY A 125 -30.01 2.39 -15.72
C GLY A 125 -30.84 1.65 -14.68
N TYR A 126 -30.18 0.76 -13.94
CA TYR A 126 -30.76 0.10 -12.77
C TYR A 126 -29.71 -0.01 -11.66
N VAL A 127 -30.17 -0.01 -10.40
CA VAL A 127 -29.27 -0.29 -9.26
C VAL A 127 -28.85 -1.75 -9.31
N SER A 128 -27.55 -1.99 -9.54
CA SER A 128 -26.98 -3.33 -9.68
C SER A 128 -26.30 -3.82 -8.40
N ARG A 129 -25.89 -2.91 -7.53
CA ARG A 129 -25.30 -3.19 -6.22
C ARG A 129 -25.49 -2.01 -5.28
N LEU A 130 -25.66 -2.29 -4.00
CA LEU A 130 -25.56 -1.31 -2.93
C LEU A 130 -24.89 -1.91 -1.70
N LYS A 131 -24.20 -1.08 -0.93
CA LYS A 131 -23.57 -1.48 0.32
C LYS A 131 -23.70 -0.40 1.37
N GLN A 132 -24.01 -0.81 2.59
CA GLN A 132 -23.86 0.01 3.78
C GLN A 132 -22.72 -0.53 4.63
N SER A 133 -21.79 0.35 5.02
CA SER A 133 -20.61 0.01 5.83
C SER A 133 -20.17 1.23 6.65
N ALA A 134 -19.55 0.99 7.80
CA ALA A 134 -18.85 2.01 8.57
C ALA A 134 -17.51 2.42 7.92
N PHE A 135 -16.98 1.63 6.98
CA PHE A 135 -15.63 1.80 6.41
C PHE A 135 -15.63 1.90 4.87
N GLY A 136 -14.46 2.16 4.27
CA GLY A 136 -14.31 2.23 2.81
C GLY A 136 -15.15 3.34 2.20
N TYR A 137 -15.93 3.05 1.16
CA TYR A 137 -16.90 4.00 0.58
C TYR A 137 -18.05 4.39 1.53
N GLY A 138 -18.19 3.75 2.70
CA GLY A 138 -19.31 4.00 3.61
C GLY A 138 -20.61 3.43 3.05
N ASN A 139 -21.61 4.29 2.87
CA ASN A 139 -22.80 3.98 2.09
C ASN A 139 -22.48 4.21 0.60
N VAL A 140 -22.67 3.19 -0.25
CA VAL A 140 -22.35 3.26 -1.68
C VAL A 140 -23.42 2.61 -2.55
N LEU A 141 -23.76 3.27 -3.66
CA LEU A 141 -24.70 2.84 -4.69
C LEU A 141 -23.98 2.60 -6.02
N TYR A 142 -24.37 1.56 -6.75
CA TYR A 142 -23.87 1.25 -8.10
C TYR A 142 -25.06 1.20 -9.07
N ILE A 143 -24.99 1.97 -10.16
CA ILE A 143 -26.02 2.01 -11.20
C ILE A 143 -25.38 1.51 -12.49
N THR A 144 -25.88 0.40 -13.04
CA THR A 144 -25.41 -0.15 -14.32
C THR A 144 -26.30 0.35 -15.46
N HIS A 145 -25.66 0.80 -16.53
CA HIS A 145 -26.28 1.53 -17.64
C HIS A 145 -26.42 0.67 -18.91
N PRO A 146 -27.33 1.01 -19.84
CA PRO A 146 -27.52 0.29 -21.10
C PRO A 146 -26.27 0.13 -21.99
N ASN A 147 -25.28 1.03 -21.88
CA ASN A 147 -24.02 0.97 -22.63
C ASN A 147 -22.98 -0.01 -22.03
N GLY A 148 -23.29 -0.66 -20.90
CA GLY A 148 -22.41 -1.59 -20.19
C GLY A 148 -21.52 -0.95 -19.12
N LEU A 149 -21.49 0.37 -19.00
CA LEU A 149 -20.77 1.06 -17.92
C LEU A 149 -21.58 1.05 -16.62
N THR A 150 -20.89 1.26 -15.50
CA THR A 150 -21.50 1.40 -14.17
C THR A 150 -21.01 2.68 -13.50
N THR A 151 -21.93 3.51 -13.00
CA THR A 151 -21.57 4.65 -12.13
C THR A 151 -21.63 4.25 -10.66
N VAL A 152 -20.70 4.78 -9.86
CA VAL A 152 -20.58 4.48 -8.42
C VAL A 152 -20.70 5.76 -7.63
N TYR A 153 -21.49 5.74 -6.55
CA TYR A 153 -21.80 6.91 -5.71
C TYR A 153 -21.45 6.57 -4.26
N GLY A 154 -20.29 7.03 -3.79
CA GLY A 154 -19.73 6.74 -2.46
C GLY A 154 -19.92 7.86 -1.44
N HIS A 155 -19.66 7.55 -0.17
CA HIS A 155 -19.75 8.43 1.00
C HIS A 155 -21.14 9.02 1.29
N LEU A 156 -22.19 8.44 0.71
CA LEU A 156 -23.58 8.87 0.82
C LEU A 156 -24.03 8.92 2.30
N ASN A 157 -24.94 9.83 2.67
CA ASN A 157 -25.52 9.82 4.01
C ASN A 157 -26.65 8.79 4.13
N ARG A 158 -27.43 8.65 3.05
CA ARG A 158 -28.56 7.73 2.91
C ARG A 158 -28.91 7.48 1.43
N PHE A 159 -29.55 6.36 1.17
CA PHE A 159 -30.21 6.06 -0.11
C PHE A 159 -31.62 6.65 -0.10
N GLU A 160 -32.18 6.91 -1.29
CA GLU A 160 -33.56 7.41 -1.47
C GLU A 160 -34.37 6.44 -2.34
N GLY A 161 -35.70 6.53 -2.29
CA GLY A 161 -36.61 5.70 -3.08
C GLY A 161 -36.69 4.22 -2.68
N PRO A 162 -37.32 3.35 -3.50
CA PRO A 162 -37.68 1.98 -3.14
C PRO A 162 -36.48 1.08 -2.73
N VAL A 163 -35.28 1.39 -3.21
CA VAL A 163 -34.07 0.66 -2.85
C VAL A 163 -33.66 0.88 -1.39
N ALA A 164 -33.99 2.03 -0.80
CA ALA A 164 -33.73 2.33 0.61
C ALA A 164 -34.61 1.49 1.54
N ASP A 165 -35.89 1.32 1.19
CA ASP A 165 -36.82 0.49 1.94
C ASP A 165 -36.50 -1.00 1.82
N PHE A 166 -36.11 -1.45 0.62
CA PHE A 166 -35.59 -2.80 0.42
C PHE A 166 -34.35 -3.07 1.28
N LEU A 167 -33.38 -2.15 1.31
CA LEU A 167 -32.21 -2.26 2.19
C LEU A 167 -32.64 -2.39 3.66
N ARG A 168 -33.52 -1.50 4.14
CA ARG A 168 -33.98 -1.49 5.53
C ARG A 168 -34.68 -2.80 5.90
N GLN A 169 -35.52 -3.34 5.02
CA GLN A 169 -36.18 -4.64 5.21
C GLN A 169 -35.15 -5.76 5.35
N GLN A 170 -34.15 -5.81 4.46
CA GLN A 170 -33.10 -6.84 4.50
C GLN A 170 -32.19 -6.71 5.73
N GLN A 171 -31.90 -5.49 6.18
CA GLN A 171 -31.15 -5.24 7.42
C GLN A 171 -31.89 -5.72 8.66
N TYR A 172 -33.20 -5.45 8.77
CA TYR A 172 -34.01 -5.95 9.88
C TYR A 172 -34.19 -7.46 9.85
N ALA A 173 -34.38 -8.06 8.67
CA ALA A 173 -34.45 -9.52 8.50
C ALA A 173 -33.14 -10.23 8.90
N LYS A 174 -31.98 -9.58 8.70
CA LYS A 174 -30.65 -10.10 9.05
C LYS A 174 -30.09 -9.58 10.39
N GLN A 175 -30.79 -8.66 11.05
CA GLN A 175 -30.35 -7.95 12.26
C GLN A 175 -28.92 -7.37 12.16
N THR A 176 -28.58 -6.77 11.02
CA THR A 176 -27.26 -6.14 10.76
C THR A 176 -27.40 -4.74 10.19
N PHE A 177 -26.48 -3.85 10.57
CA PHE A 177 -26.28 -2.56 9.89
C PHE A 177 -25.43 -2.73 8.63
N GLU A 178 -24.26 -3.38 8.73
CA GLU A 178 -23.42 -3.61 7.57
C GLU A 178 -24.05 -4.69 6.68
N LEU A 179 -24.35 -4.32 5.44
CA LEU A 179 -25.01 -5.18 4.47
C LEU A 179 -24.62 -4.80 3.05
N GLU A 180 -24.43 -5.81 2.21
CA GLU A 180 -24.16 -5.66 0.79
C GLU A 180 -25.20 -6.48 0.01
N LEU A 181 -25.82 -5.85 -0.99
CA LEU A 181 -26.94 -6.39 -1.76
C LEU A 181 -26.67 -6.21 -3.25
N PHE A 182 -27.14 -7.18 -4.03
CA PHE A 182 -27.07 -7.21 -5.49
C PHE A 182 -28.50 -7.40 -6.02
N PRO A 183 -29.27 -6.31 -6.20
CA PRO A 183 -30.62 -6.39 -6.77
C PRO A 183 -30.61 -7.05 -8.15
N THR A 184 -31.71 -7.70 -8.53
CA THR A 184 -31.81 -8.29 -9.86
C THR A 184 -31.90 -7.20 -10.93
N LYS A 185 -31.50 -7.53 -12.16
CA LYS A 185 -31.53 -6.58 -13.28
C LYS A 185 -32.94 -6.00 -13.43
N ASN A 186 -33.02 -4.68 -13.51
CA ASN A 186 -34.27 -3.90 -13.59
C ASN A 186 -35.20 -3.97 -12.35
N GLN A 187 -34.76 -4.52 -11.20
CA GLN A 187 -35.57 -4.49 -9.97
C GLN A 187 -35.80 -3.05 -9.46
N PHE A 188 -34.77 -2.21 -9.59
CA PHE A 188 -34.82 -0.78 -9.28
C PHE A 188 -34.25 -0.02 -10.49
N VAL A 189 -35.11 0.23 -11.48
CA VAL A 189 -34.79 1.09 -12.64
C VAL A 189 -34.75 2.53 -12.18
N VAL A 190 -33.81 3.31 -12.72
CA VAL A 190 -33.64 4.74 -12.43
C VAL A 190 -33.48 5.53 -13.72
N LYS A 191 -33.94 6.78 -13.72
CA LYS A 191 -33.81 7.72 -14.83
C LYS A 191 -32.71 8.74 -14.63
N ARG A 192 -32.09 9.21 -15.72
CA ARG A 192 -31.13 10.33 -15.70
C ARG A 192 -31.79 11.54 -15.04
N GLY A 193 -31.17 12.07 -13.98
CA GLY A 193 -31.72 13.17 -13.19
C GLY A 193 -32.69 12.79 -12.07
N GLU A 194 -32.91 11.50 -11.81
CA GLU A 194 -33.63 11.02 -10.63
C GLU A 194 -32.76 11.12 -9.37
N ILE A 195 -33.33 11.52 -8.23
CA ILE A 195 -32.61 11.55 -6.94
C ILE A 195 -32.58 10.13 -6.37
N VAL A 196 -31.39 9.55 -6.26
CA VAL A 196 -31.18 8.15 -5.82
C VAL A 196 -30.59 8.02 -4.42
N ALA A 197 -30.04 9.11 -3.90
CA ALA A 197 -29.41 9.19 -2.58
C ALA A 197 -29.23 10.64 -2.16
N LEU A 198 -28.80 10.87 -0.91
CA LEU A 198 -28.18 12.15 -0.53
C LEU A 198 -26.71 11.99 -0.18
N SER A 199 -25.93 13.03 -0.46
CA SER A 199 -24.49 13.11 -0.19
C SER A 199 -24.21 13.06 1.32
N GLY A 200 -22.98 12.71 1.69
CA GLY A 200 -22.65 12.50 3.09
C GLY A 200 -21.17 12.65 3.41
N ASN A 201 -20.78 11.93 4.46
CA ASN A 201 -19.40 11.83 4.93
C ASN A 201 -19.16 10.43 5.52
N THR A 202 -19.88 9.40 5.07
CA THR A 202 -19.79 8.04 5.65
C THR A 202 -18.52 7.32 5.20
N GLY A 203 -18.02 6.38 6.00
CA GLY A 203 -16.80 5.64 5.65
C GLY A 203 -15.52 6.49 5.71
N GLY A 204 -14.55 6.14 4.85
CA GLY A 204 -13.18 6.66 4.80
C GLY A 204 -13.01 8.13 4.36
N SER A 205 -14.09 8.90 4.33
CA SER A 205 -14.08 10.31 3.93
C SER A 205 -13.55 11.24 5.05
N GLY A 206 -12.71 12.19 4.67
CA GLY A 206 -12.17 13.23 5.57
C GLY A 206 -13.08 14.45 5.78
N GLY A 207 -14.12 14.64 4.95
CA GLY A 207 -15.07 15.76 5.05
C GLY A 207 -16.15 15.65 3.98
N PRO A 208 -17.31 16.34 4.11
CA PRO A 208 -18.45 16.09 3.23
C PRO A 208 -18.19 16.33 1.73
N HIS A 209 -18.45 15.29 0.93
CA HIS A 209 -18.37 15.29 -0.53
C HIS A 209 -19.19 14.11 -1.09
N LEU A 210 -19.39 14.07 -2.41
CA LEU A 210 -19.78 12.85 -3.13
C LEU A 210 -18.53 12.28 -3.81
N HIS A 211 -18.19 11.03 -3.54
CA HIS A 211 -17.23 10.32 -4.38
C HIS A 211 -17.97 9.67 -5.55
N TRP A 212 -17.56 9.97 -6.79
CA TRP A 212 -18.23 9.49 -8.00
C TRP A 212 -17.26 8.86 -9.00
N GLU A 213 -17.53 7.62 -9.39
CA GLU A 213 -16.71 6.86 -10.36
C GLU A 213 -17.52 6.44 -11.58
N VAL A 214 -16.82 6.17 -12.68
CA VAL A 214 -17.33 5.37 -13.79
C VAL A 214 -16.46 4.12 -13.91
N ARG A 215 -17.08 2.95 -14.08
CA ARG A 215 -16.39 1.66 -14.26
C ARG A 215 -16.88 0.93 -15.50
N ASP A 216 -16.00 0.12 -16.09
CA ASP A 216 -16.36 -0.86 -17.12
C ASP A 216 -16.70 -2.24 -16.54
N LEU A 217 -16.87 -3.23 -17.43
CA LEU A 217 -17.25 -4.59 -17.07
C LEU A 217 -16.10 -5.38 -16.41
N GLU A 218 -14.87 -4.91 -16.57
CA GLU A 218 -13.65 -5.45 -15.97
C GLU A 218 -13.35 -4.84 -14.59
N ASP A 219 -14.26 -4.01 -14.06
CA ASP A 219 -14.12 -3.25 -12.80
C ASP A 219 -12.90 -2.29 -12.80
N ARG A 220 -12.48 -1.82 -13.99
CA ARG A 220 -11.48 -0.76 -14.08
C ARG A 220 -12.14 0.57 -13.76
N GLN A 221 -11.53 1.32 -12.86
CA GLN A 221 -11.90 2.70 -12.54
C GLN A 221 -11.47 3.59 -13.71
N LEU A 222 -12.43 4.21 -14.40
CA LEU A 222 -12.21 5.06 -15.56
C LEU A 222 -12.19 6.53 -15.12
N ASN A 223 -11.31 7.34 -15.71
CA ASN A 223 -11.31 8.80 -15.47
C ASN A 223 -12.66 9.41 -15.89
N PRO A 224 -13.50 9.90 -14.96
CA PRO A 224 -14.85 10.32 -15.34
C PRO A 224 -14.86 11.57 -16.23
N LEU A 225 -13.86 12.45 -16.10
CA LEU A 225 -13.76 13.68 -16.91
C LEU A 225 -13.60 13.40 -18.41
N ARG A 226 -13.09 12.21 -18.79
CA ARG A 226 -12.91 11.82 -20.19
C ARG A 226 -14.22 11.67 -20.98
N PHE A 227 -15.35 11.51 -20.29
CA PHE A 227 -16.67 11.46 -20.92
C PHE A 227 -17.22 12.85 -21.24
N GLY A 228 -16.55 13.92 -20.80
CA GLY A 228 -16.83 15.30 -21.17
C GLY A 228 -18.21 15.83 -20.77
N GLY A 229 -18.45 17.10 -21.11
CA GLY A 229 -19.76 17.72 -20.95
C GLY A 229 -20.12 18.22 -19.55
N PHE A 230 -19.17 18.20 -18.61
CA PHE A 230 -19.35 18.76 -17.27
C PHE A 230 -19.04 20.25 -17.26
N ALA A 231 -20.02 21.08 -17.63
CA ALA A 231 -19.90 22.54 -17.56
C ALA A 231 -19.75 23.07 -16.13
N GLU A 232 -20.09 22.24 -15.14
CA GLU A 232 -19.99 22.51 -13.71
C GLU A 232 -18.55 22.64 -13.22
N ILE A 233 -17.60 21.96 -13.86
CA ILE A 233 -16.17 22.00 -13.52
C ILE A 233 -15.41 22.74 -14.63
N GLN A 234 -14.68 23.79 -14.25
CA GLN A 234 -13.85 24.61 -15.13
C GLN A 234 -12.37 24.41 -14.75
N ASP A 235 -11.50 24.38 -15.75
CA ASP A 235 -10.07 24.10 -15.54
C ASP A 235 -9.19 24.72 -16.63
N HIS A 236 -8.51 25.81 -16.29
CA HIS A 236 -7.57 26.50 -17.16
C HIS A 236 -6.15 26.57 -16.53
N VAL A 237 -5.89 25.77 -15.49
CA VAL A 237 -4.69 25.88 -14.65
C VAL A 237 -3.76 24.69 -14.90
N ALA A 238 -2.68 24.95 -15.64
CA ALA A 238 -1.71 23.90 -15.95
C ALA A 238 -1.00 23.33 -14.68
N PRO A 239 -0.66 22.02 -14.68
CA PRO A 239 -0.06 21.36 -13.51
C PRO A 239 1.22 22.03 -12.97
N THR A 240 1.37 22.06 -11.65
CA THR A 240 2.53 22.69 -10.99
C THR A 240 3.65 21.69 -10.70
N LEU A 241 4.83 21.91 -11.26
CA LEU A 241 6.06 21.18 -10.86
C LEU A 241 6.68 21.82 -9.60
N GLN A 242 6.93 21.02 -8.56
CA GLN A 242 7.56 21.47 -7.32
C GLN A 242 9.06 21.16 -7.27
N ALA A 243 9.42 19.95 -7.68
CA ALA A 243 10.79 19.44 -7.68
C ALA A 243 10.91 18.31 -8.72
N PHE A 244 12.14 17.99 -9.10
CA PHE A 244 12.45 16.78 -9.84
C PHE A 244 13.68 16.10 -9.22
N ALA A 245 13.93 14.86 -9.58
CA ALA A 245 15.09 14.13 -9.11
C ALA A 245 15.65 13.21 -10.19
N VAL A 246 16.94 12.94 -10.06
CA VAL A 246 17.66 11.95 -10.86
C VAL A 246 18.33 10.99 -9.89
N GLU A 247 18.12 9.69 -10.05
CA GLU A 247 18.71 8.66 -9.19
C GLU A 247 19.52 7.62 -9.97
N PRO A 248 20.61 7.09 -9.40
CA PRO A 248 21.37 6.00 -10.01
C PRO A 248 20.64 4.66 -9.84
N LEU A 249 20.55 3.88 -10.94
CA LEU A 249 19.90 2.57 -10.97
C LEU A 249 20.87 1.40 -11.16
N SER A 250 22.06 1.63 -11.75
CA SER A 250 23.12 0.63 -11.90
C SER A 250 24.36 0.96 -11.04
N ILE A 251 25.19 -0.04 -10.72
CA ILE A 251 26.28 0.09 -9.73
C ILE A 251 27.33 1.15 -10.11
N GLU A 252 27.58 1.33 -11.40
CA GLU A 252 28.47 2.34 -11.96
C GLU A 252 27.82 3.73 -12.08
N ALA A 253 26.49 3.82 -11.95
CA ALA A 253 25.77 5.05 -12.17
C ALA A 253 26.02 6.09 -11.08
N ARG A 254 26.13 7.36 -11.46
CA ARG A 254 26.29 8.48 -10.52
C ARG A 254 25.45 9.66 -10.95
N VAL A 255 25.06 10.46 -9.98
CA VAL A 255 24.43 11.77 -10.17
C VAL A 255 25.20 12.75 -9.30
N SER A 256 25.68 13.85 -9.88
CA SER A 256 26.58 14.81 -9.22
C SER A 256 27.76 14.13 -8.50
N GLY A 257 28.33 13.09 -9.14
CA GLY A 257 29.45 12.29 -8.62
C GLY A 257 29.08 11.22 -7.58
N ARG A 258 27.83 11.12 -7.11
CA ARG A 258 27.42 10.24 -6.00
C ARG A 258 26.49 9.11 -6.43
N PHE A 259 26.51 8.00 -5.69
CA PHE A 259 25.48 6.95 -5.77
C PHE A 259 24.34 7.29 -4.80
N ASP A 260 23.69 8.42 -5.05
CA ASP A 260 22.61 8.99 -4.25
C ASP A 260 21.61 9.64 -5.21
N LYS A 261 20.32 9.66 -4.83
CA LYS A 261 19.33 10.50 -5.53
C LYS A 261 19.69 11.97 -5.31
N ALA A 262 19.84 12.71 -6.40
CA ALA A 262 19.93 14.16 -6.35
C ALA A 262 18.53 14.77 -6.61
N VAL A 263 18.10 15.66 -5.72
CA VAL A 263 16.82 16.36 -5.80
C VAL A 263 17.09 17.82 -6.18
N PHE A 264 16.33 18.32 -7.14
CA PHE A 264 16.51 19.64 -7.74
C PHE A 264 15.20 20.43 -7.73
N THR A 265 15.31 21.74 -7.54
CA THR A 265 14.19 22.68 -7.70
C THR A 265 14.26 23.28 -9.11
N PRO A 266 13.21 23.18 -9.94
CA PRO A 266 13.18 23.80 -11.25
C PRO A 266 13.01 25.32 -11.13
N LYS A 267 13.63 26.07 -12.06
CA LYS A 267 13.30 27.48 -12.29
C LYS A 267 11.90 27.54 -12.94
N LYS A 268 11.01 28.32 -12.35
CA LYS A 268 9.69 28.60 -12.91
C LYS A 268 9.81 29.44 -14.19
N PRO A 269 8.85 29.34 -15.13
CA PRO A 269 8.72 30.32 -16.20
C PRO A 269 8.50 31.74 -15.63
N PRO A 270 8.70 32.81 -16.44
CA PRO A 270 8.50 34.18 -16.01
C PRO A 270 7.09 34.47 -15.46
N THR A 271 6.96 35.55 -14.69
CA THR A 271 5.67 36.11 -14.26
C THR A 271 5.49 37.49 -14.90
N PRO A 272 4.40 37.78 -15.63
CA PRO A 272 3.30 36.88 -15.96
C PRO A 272 3.73 35.70 -16.85
N PRO A 273 3.05 34.55 -16.76
CA PRO A 273 3.41 33.36 -17.52
C PRO A 273 3.22 33.59 -19.03
N ILE A 274 4.29 33.34 -19.79
CA ILE A 274 4.22 33.23 -21.25
C ILE A 274 3.62 31.85 -21.57
N PRO A 275 2.52 31.75 -22.35
CA PRO A 275 1.92 30.46 -22.70
C PRO A 275 2.94 29.49 -23.31
N GLY A 276 3.00 28.27 -22.77
CA GLY A 276 3.93 27.23 -23.20
C GLY A 276 5.40 27.42 -22.78
N ALA A 277 5.77 28.50 -22.08
CA ALA A 277 7.13 28.67 -21.57
C ALA A 277 7.45 27.59 -20.51
N PRO A 278 8.54 26.82 -20.67
CA PRO A 278 8.80 25.67 -19.82
C PRO A 278 9.35 26.09 -18.46
N TYR A 279 9.07 25.24 -17.47
CA TYR A 279 9.98 25.12 -16.33
C TYR A 279 11.35 24.67 -16.84
N ALA A 280 12.43 25.16 -16.26
CA ALA A 280 13.78 24.76 -16.69
C ALA A 280 14.67 24.48 -15.49
N TYR A 281 15.56 23.50 -15.58
CA TYR A 281 16.77 23.53 -14.76
C TYR A 281 17.88 24.23 -15.57
N PRO A 282 18.45 25.34 -15.08
CA PRO A 282 19.28 26.24 -15.91
C PRO A 282 20.72 25.74 -16.13
N ASP A 283 21.13 24.63 -15.50
CA ASP A 283 22.49 24.10 -15.55
C ASP A 283 22.49 22.64 -16.06
N THR A 284 23.66 22.14 -16.46
CA THR A 284 23.88 20.72 -16.78
C THR A 284 24.08 19.89 -15.52
N ILE A 285 23.26 18.85 -15.34
CA ILE A 285 23.45 17.88 -14.25
C ILE A 285 24.44 16.82 -14.69
N ALA A 286 25.59 16.74 -14.02
CA ALA A 286 26.55 15.66 -14.21
C ALA A 286 25.94 14.30 -13.82
N ALA A 287 25.90 13.36 -14.75
CA ALA A 287 25.41 12.00 -14.55
C ALA A 287 26.22 10.98 -15.36
N PHE A 288 26.13 9.71 -14.98
CA PHE A 288 26.71 8.58 -15.71
C PHE A 288 25.97 7.29 -15.38
N GLY A 289 26.09 6.27 -16.24
CA GLY A 289 25.49 4.95 -16.04
C GLY A 289 23.99 4.95 -16.30
N THR A 290 23.28 3.96 -15.78
CA THR A 290 21.82 3.90 -15.92
C THR A 290 21.15 4.67 -14.77
N VAL A 291 20.34 5.67 -15.10
CA VAL A 291 19.66 6.55 -14.15
C VAL A 291 18.14 6.51 -14.32
N GLY A 292 17.43 6.78 -13.23
CA GLY A 292 15.99 6.95 -13.16
C GLY A 292 15.63 8.42 -12.99
N LEU A 293 14.57 8.84 -13.67
CA LEU A 293 14.03 10.20 -13.60
C LEU A 293 12.78 10.20 -12.71
N LEU A 294 12.61 11.22 -11.88
CA LEU A 294 11.44 11.38 -11.01
C LEU A 294 10.96 12.83 -10.97
N ILE A 295 9.66 13.03 -10.74
CA ILE A 295 9.07 14.37 -10.54
C ILE A 295 8.19 14.40 -9.29
N GLN A 296 8.10 15.58 -8.68
CA GLN A 296 7.11 15.92 -7.68
C GLN A 296 6.27 17.06 -8.26
N GLY A 297 5.11 16.73 -8.81
CA GLY A 297 4.13 17.68 -9.32
C GLY A 297 2.78 17.52 -8.61
N PHE A 298 1.85 18.41 -8.92
CA PHE A 298 0.43 18.27 -8.60
C PHE A 298 -0.38 19.16 -9.53
N ASP A 299 -1.67 18.87 -9.65
CA ASP A 299 -2.61 19.61 -10.48
C ASP A 299 -3.64 20.41 -9.66
N ARG A 300 -4.35 21.38 -10.28
CA ARG A 300 -5.39 22.21 -9.65
C ARG A 300 -6.43 22.70 -10.63
N PHE A 301 -7.71 22.48 -10.32
CA PHE A 301 -8.84 23.14 -10.98
C PHE A 301 -8.94 24.65 -10.66
N ASP A 302 -9.67 25.38 -11.50
CA ASP A 302 -9.99 26.80 -11.29
C ASP A 302 -10.63 27.04 -9.92
N LEU A 303 -10.17 28.11 -9.25
CA LEU A 303 -10.65 28.55 -7.93
C LEU A 303 -10.56 27.49 -6.81
N ALA A 304 -9.89 26.34 -7.04
CA ALA A 304 -9.71 25.27 -6.07
C ALA A 304 -8.28 25.25 -5.50
N SER A 305 -8.17 25.25 -4.16
CA SER A 305 -6.88 25.15 -3.46
C SER A 305 -6.37 23.71 -3.29
N ASN A 306 -7.27 22.73 -3.46
CA ASN A 306 -7.01 21.28 -3.46
C ASN A 306 -5.86 20.93 -4.42
N ARG A 307 -5.06 19.91 -4.09
CA ARG A 307 -4.03 19.38 -4.98
C ARG A 307 -4.52 18.06 -5.57
N ASN A 308 -4.46 17.96 -6.88
CA ASN A 308 -4.96 16.84 -7.66
C ASN A 308 -3.79 16.05 -8.27
N GLY A 309 -4.09 14.85 -8.79
CA GLY A 309 -3.14 14.02 -9.50
C GLY A 309 -2.85 14.53 -10.90
N LEU A 310 -1.67 14.21 -11.42
CA LEU A 310 -1.35 14.42 -12.83
C LEU A 310 -2.08 13.36 -13.67
N GLN A 311 -2.79 13.73 -14.74
CA GLN A 311 -3.51 12.77 -15.59
C GLN A 311 -2.56 12.02 -16.52
N ARG A 312 -1.56 12.72 -17.04
CA ARG A 312 -0.57 12.20 -18.00
C ARG A 312 0.77 12.87 -17.80
N VAL A 313 1.82 12.07 -17.95
CA VAL A 313 3.19 12.58 -18.09
C VAL A 313 3.88 11.88 -19.25
N GLU A 314 4.51 12.67 -20.11
CA GLU A 314 5.33 12.21 -21.23
C GLU A 314 6.78 12.66 -21.03
N VAL A 315 7.73 11.80 -21.39
CA VAL A 315 9.17 12.10 -21.38
C VAL A 315 9.78 11.82 -22.73
N ARG A 316 10.54 12.79 -23.24
CA ARG A 316 11.43 12.65 -24.39
C ARG A 316 12.87 12.92 -23.98
N VAL A 317 13.80 12.27 -24.65
CA VAL A 317 15.24 12.55 -24.51
C VAL A 317 15.82 12.73 -25.90
N ASN A 318 16.49 13.87 -26.13
CA ASN A 318 16.99 14.28 -27.45
C ASN A 318 15.89 14.17 -28.53
N GLY A 319 14.67 14.62 -28.20
CA GLY A 319 13.47 14.55 -29.04
C GLY A 319 12.77 13.19 -29.14
N GLN A 320 13.42 12.09 -28.72
CA GLN A 320 12.89 10.73 -28.84
C GLN A 320 12.03 10.31 -27.63
N PRO A 321 10.87 9.65 -27.82
CA PRO A 321 10.05 9.16 -26.71
C PRO A 321 10.78 8.13 -25.83
N LEU A 322 10.81 8.37 -24.51
CA LEU A 322 11.41 7.50 -23.51
C LEU A 322 10.34 6.77 -22.68
N TYR A 323 9.37 7.53 -22.17
CA TYR A 323 8.37 7.07 -21.21
C TYR A 323 7.08 7.89 -21.31
N ARG A 324 5.94 7.27 -21.05
CA ARG A 324 4.65 7.92 -20.82
C ARG A 324 3.84 7.13 -19.80
N TYR A 325 3.05 7.82 -18.99
CA TYR A 325 1.85 7.22 -18.36
C TYR A 325 0.59 8.02 -18.69
N VAL A 326 -0.58 7.36 -18.63
CA VAL A 326 -1.91 7.99 -18.68
C VAL A 326 -2.84 7.28 -17.69
N ILE A 327 -3.44 8.02 -16.74
CA ILE A 327 -4.29 7.45 -15.68
C ILE A 327 -5.79 7.56 -16.04
N ASP A 328 -6.16 6.97 -17.18
CA ASP A 328 -7.55 6.98 -17.68
C ASP A 328 -8.34 5.70 -17.38
N ALA A 329 -7.67 4.60 -17.04
CA ALA A 329 -8.29 3.31 -16.67
C ALA A 329 -7.38 2.51 -15.72
N VAL A 330 -7.76 2.36 -14.46
CA VAL A 330 -6.97 1.66 -13.42
C VAL A 330 -7.69 0.38 -12.97
N PRO A 331 -7.08 -0.82 -13.05
CA PRO A 331 -7.67 -2.04 -12.51
C PRO A 331 -7.75 -2.00 -10.98
N PHE A 332 -8.95 -2.15 -10.42
CA PHE A 332 -9.18 -2.07 -8.97
C PHE A 332 -8.37 -3.11 -8.17
N SER A 333 -8.21 -4.33 -8.72
CA SER A 333 -7.43 -5.44 -8.15
C SER A 333 -5.94 -5.13 -7.96
N ASP A 334 -5.41 -4.22 -8.78
CA ASP A 334 -3.98 -3.96 -8.94
C ASP A 334 -3.59 -2.55 -8.44
N SER A 335 -4.54 -1.82 -7.88
CA SER A 335 -4.37 -0.48 -7.30
C SER A 335 -3.15 -0.35 -6.36
N ARG A 336 -2.79 -1.39 -5.61
CA ARG A 336 -1.58 -1.44 -4.76
C ARG A 336 -0.25 -1.31 -5.51
N GLN A 337 -0.22 -1.55 -6.82
CA GLN A 337 0.98 -1.35 -7.63
C GLN A 337 1.40 0.15 -7.70
N ILE A 338 0.54 1.09 -7.27
CA ILE A 338 0.92 2.48 -7.07
C ILE A 338 2.16 2.64 -6.17
N SER A 339 2.38 1.73 -5.20
CA SER A 339 3.57 1.77 -4.35
C SER A 339 4.88 1.50 -5.11
N GLN A 340 4.83 1.06 -6.37
CA GLN A 340 5.99 1.05 -7.27
C GLN A 340 5.96 2.17 -8.31
N HIS A 341 4.80 2.74 -8.63
CA HIS A 341 4.72 3.96 -9.44
C HIS A 341 5.41 5.15 -8.76
N ILE A 342 5.29 5.23 -7.42
CA ILE A 342 5.96 6.25 -6.61
C ILE A 342 7.28 5.75 -6.02
N ASP A 343 8.12 6.69 -5.60
CA ASP A 343 9.20 6.41 -4.67
C ASP A 343 8.66 6.24 -3.24
N TYR A 344 8.29 4.99 -2.93
CA TYR A 344 7.73 4.62 -1.64
C TYR A 344 8.75 4.77 -0.50
N GLN A 345 10.03 4.43 -0.70
CA GLN A 345 11.06 4.60 0.33
C GLN A 345 11.23 6.08 0.71
N TRP A 346 11.24 6.98 -0.28
CA TRP A 346 11.28 8.42 -0.08
C TRP A 346 10.02 8.94 0.62
N GLN A 347 8.83 8.48 0.21
CA GLN A 347 7.58 8.82 0.88
C GLN A 347 7.60 8.44 2.37
N GLN A 348 8.01 7.21 2.70
CA GLN A 348 8.08 6.72 4.09
C GLN A 348 9.16 7.39 4.95
N THR A 349 10.13 8.08 4.35
CA THR A 349 11.26 8.71 5.06
C THR A 349 11.22 10.23 5.09
N ASN A 350 10.64 10.88 4.07
CA ASN A 350 10.63 12.33 3.88
C ASN A 350 9.22 12.93 3.84
N GLY A 351 8.16 12.11 3.81
CA GLY A 351 6.76 12.56 3.75
C GLY A 351 6.36 13.28 2.44
N ARG A 352 7.26 13.30 1.44
CA ARG A 352 7.00 13.82 0.10
C ARG A 352 6.90 12.66 -0.88
N THR A 353 6.05 12.78 -1.89
CA THR A 353 5.91 11.78 -2.94
C THR A 353 6.67 12.24 -4.18
N PHE A 354 7.56 11.39 -4.70
CA PHE A 354 8.06 11.48 -6.08
C PHE A 354 7.38 10.40 -6.91
N GLU A 355 6.94 10.75 -8.10
CA GLU A 355 6.52 9.81 -9.13
C GLU A 355 7.71 9.41 -9.98
N LYS A 356 7.83 8.12 -10.30
CA LYS A 356 8.88 7.62 -11.18
C LYS A 356 8.46 7.81 -12.64
N LEU A 357 9.39 8.30 -13.44
CA LEU A 357 9.27 8.43 -14.90
C LEU A 357 9.97 7.26 -15.62
N PHE A 358 9.90 6.09 -14.99
CA PHE A 358 10.37 4.79 -15.45
C PHE A 358 9.58 3.71 -14.69
N VAL A 359 9.50 2.51 -15.26
CA VAL A 359 8.80 1.37 -14.63
C VAL A 359 9.84 0.47 -13.96
N ASP A 360 9.79 0.39 -12.62
CA ASP A 360 10.53 -0.61 -11.86
C ASP A 360 10.03 -2.02 -12.18
N ASP A 361 10.88 -3.02 -11.96
CA ASP A 361 10.55 -4.40 -12.26
C ASP A 361 9.47 -4.94 -11.30
N GLY A 362 8.61 -5.83 -11.81
CA GLY A 362 7.40 -6.30 -11.12
C GLY A 362 6.19 -5.35 -11.15
N ASN A 363 6.34 -4.08 -11.55
CA ASN A 363 5.20 -3.20 -11.80
C ASN A 363 4.61 -3.46 -13.20
N THR A 364 3.32 -3.78 -13.24
CA THR A 364 2.57 -4.24 -14.43
C THR A 364 1.29 -3.42 -14.69
N LEU A 365 1.14 -2.25 -14.05
CA LEU A 365 -0.03 -1.39 -14.28
C LEU A 365 -0.19 -1.05 -15.78
N PRO A 366 -1.40 -1.21 -16.37
CA PRO A 366 -1.65 -0.96 -17.79
C PRO A 366 -1.80 0.54 -18.14
N ILE A 367 -1.11 1.41 -17.39
CA ILE A 367 -1.11 2.87 -17.59
C ILE A 367 0.13 3.35 -18.36
N TYR A 368 1.17 2.51 -18.51
CA TYR A 368 2.47 2.90 -19.06
C TYR A 368 2.57 2.64 -20.57
N THR A 369 3.30 3.52 -21.26
CA THR A 369 3.84 3.27 -22.61
C THR A 369 5.33 3.58 -22.57
N THR A 370 6.20 2.62 -22.87
CA THR A 370 7.65 2.76 -22.72
C THR A 370 8.42 2.14 -23.87
N ASN A 371 9.69 2.53 -24.01
CA ASN A 371 10.65 1.80 -24.83
C ASN A 371 11.11 0.48 -24.15
N GLY A 372 12.01 -0.25 -24.82
CA GLY A 372 12.55 -1.54 -24.33
C GLY A 372 13.34 -1.47 -23.01
N VAL A 373 13.73 -0.27 -22.55
CA VAL A 373 14.39 -0.05 -21.25
C VAL A 373 13.44 0.51 -20.18
N LYS A 374 12.12 0.44 -20.41
CA LYS A 374 11.07 0.84 -19.44
C LYS A 374 11.19 2.29 -18.94
N GLY A 375 11.70 3.20 -19.76
CA GLY A 375 11.92 4.60 -19.35
C GLY A 375 13.20 4.87 -18.54
N LYS A 376 14.00 3.85 -18.23
CA LYS A 376 15.32 4.00 -17.59
C LYS A 376 16.29 4.62 -18.60
N LEU A 377 17.07 5.63 -18.23
CA LEU A 377 17.97 6.35 -19.15
C LEU A 377 19.43 5.91 -18.97
N ARG A 378 20.09 5.52 -20.07
CA ARG A 378 21.54 5.28 -20.10
C ARG A 378 22.29 6.57 -20.42
N VAL A 379 23.16 7.01 -19.52
CA VAL A 379 24.00 8.21 -19.67
C VAL A 379 25.46 7.78 -19.88
N GLU A 380 25.98 8.07 -21.08
CA GLU A 380 27.33 7.71 -21.52
C GLU A 380 28.29 8.89 -21.43
N GLU A 381 29.60 8.61 -21.32
CA GLU A 381 30.66 9.61 -21.17
C GLU A 381 30.67 10.64 -22.32
N GLY A 382 30.86 11.92 -21.99
CA GLY A 382 30.93 13.02 -22.96
C GLY A 382 29.59 13.43 -23.59
N SER A 383 28.57 12.58 -23.55
CA SER A 383 27.28 12.82 -24.20
C SER A 383 26.39 13.82 -23.45
N LEU A 384 25.55 14.54 -24.19
CA LEU A 384 24.50 15.42 -23.66
C LEU A 384 23.12 14.82 -23.92
N TYR A 385 22.26 14.92 -22.91
CA TYR A 385 20.88 14.41 -22.96
C TYR A 385 19.94 15.54 -22.54
N THR A 386 19.32 16.19 -23.52
CA THR A 386 18.22 17.13 -23.30
C THR A 386 16.99 16.31 -22.96
N VAL A 387 16.51 16.42 -21.72
CA VAL A 387 15.32 15.74 -21.22
C VAL A 387 14.16 16.71 -21.23
N GLU A 388 13.09 16.34 -21.92
CA GLU A 388 11.84 17.09 -22.00
C GLU A 388 10.74 16.30 -21.31
N VAL A 389 10.08 16.91 -20.33
CA VAL A 389 8.93 16.33 -19.62
C VAL A 389 7.72 17.21 -19.90
N ARG A 390 6.59 16.59 -20.25
CA ARG A 390 5.28 17.27 -20.37
C ARG A 390 4.33 16.65 -19.36
N MET A 391 3.82 17.47 -18.44
CA MET A 391 2.75 17.09 -17.52
C MET A 391 1.43 17.65 -18.04
N SER A 392 0.33 16.89 -17.91
CA SER A 392 -1.01 17.28 -18.34
C SER A 392 -2.08 16.86 -17.34
N ASP A 393 -3.12 17.67 -17.23
CA ASP A 393 -4.37 17.37 -16.51
C ASP A 393 -5.42 16.68 -17.41
N SER A 394 -6.66 16.55 -16.93
CA SER A 394 -7.77 15.93 -17.68
C SER A 394 -8.45 16.86 -18.70
N TYR A 395 -8.25 18.18 -18.62
CA TYR A 395 -8.79 19.18 -19.54
C TYR A 395 -7.81 19.53 -20.68
N GLY A 396 -6.56 19.08 -20.56
CA GLY A 396 -5.51 19.26 -21.55
C GLY A 396 -4.61 20.47 -21.31
N ASN A 397 -4.69 21.16 -20.16
CA ASN A 397 -3.66 22.16 -19.85
C ASN A 397 -2.34 21.44 -19.61
N THR A 398 -1.23 22.05 -20.04
CA THR A 398 0.07 21.39 -20.04
C THR A 398 1.17 22.25 -19.46
N THR A 399 2.06 21.60 -18.70
CA THR A 399 3.28 22.22 -18.19
C THR A 399 4.48 21.50 -18.79
N PRO A 400 5.22 22.14 -19.71
CA PRO A 400 6.49 21.63 -20.19
C PRO A 400 7.61 21.92 -19.15
N PHE A 401 8.55 20.99 -19.05
CA PHE A 401 9.74 21.08 -18.21
C PHE A 401 10.95 20.55 -18.98
N THR A 402 12.08 21.24 -18.90
CA THR A 402 13.34 20.82 -19.57
C THR A 402 14.56 20.90 -18.65
N PHE A 403 15.48 19.95 -18.81
CA PHE A 403 16.80 19.96 -18.17
C PHE A 403 17.79 19.15 -19.01
N VAL A 404 19.09 19.34 -18.77
CA VAL A 404 20.15 18.63 -19.51
C VAL A 404 20.99 17.78 -18.56
N LEU A 405 21.16 16.50 -18.89
CA LEU A 405 22.20 15.67 -18.27
C LEU A 405 23.47 15.71 -19.10
N ARG A 406 24.62 15.77 -18.43
CA ARG A 406 25.96 15.63 -19.05
C ARG A 406 26.63 14.36 -18.56
N GLY A 407 27.08 13.55 -19.52
CA GLY A 407 27.88 12.36 -19.32
C GLY A 407 29.23 12.64 -18.69
N GLN A 408 29.36 12.39 -17.39
CA GLN A 408 30.61 12.53 -16.65
C GLN A 408 30.93 11.22 -15.93
N LYS A 409 31.81 10.41 -16.55
CA LYS A 409 32.30 9.17 -15.96
C LYS A 409 32.93 9.45 -14.59
N PRO A 410 32.58 8.69 -13.55
CA PRO A 410 33.03 9.00 -12.21
C PRO A 410 34.50 8.64 -12.01
N VAL A 411 35.23 9.61 -11.48
CA VAL A 411 36.60 9.45 -10.97
C VAL A 411 36.54 9.52 -9.45
N TYR A 412 37.36 8.72 -8.76
CA TYR A 412 37.45 8.78 -7.30
C TYR A 412 37.87 10.18 -6.83
N TYR A 413 37.16 10.72 -5.84
CA TYR A 413 37.48 11.98 -5.17
C TYR A 413 37.35 11.83 -3.65
N LYS A 414 38.07 12.67 -2.89
CA LYS A 414 38.02 12.71 -1.41
C LYS A 414 37.82 14.13 -0.90
N THR A 415 36.70 14.40 -0.24
CA THR A 415 36.51 15.60 0.61
C THR A 415 36.42 15.22 2.08
N ARG A 416 36.79 16.15 2.97
CA ARG A 416 36.96 15.88 4.42
C ARG A 416 35.94 16.63 5.28
N ASN A 417 35.74 16.13 6.49
CA ASN A 417 35.09 16.86 7.58
C ASN A 417 35.92 16.70 8.86
N ALA A 418 36.53 17.79 9.34
CA ALA A 418 37.39 17.78 10.52
C ALA A 418 36.66 17.45 11.85
N SER A 419 35.32 17.47 11.85
CA SER A 419 34.50 17.08 13.00
C SER A 419 34.42 15.56 13.19
N VAL A 420 34.80 14.76 12.19
CA VAL A 420 34.88 13.29 12.33
C VAL A 420 36.08 12.93 13.20
N ARG A 421 35.82 12.37 14.38
CA ARG A 421 36.86 11.94 15.35
C ARG A 421 36.87 10.45 15.65
N LYS A 422 35.84 9.70 15.25
CA LYS A 422 35.70 8.27 15.50
C LYS A 422 35.25 7.58 14.21
N PRO A 423 35.88 6.45 13.82
CA PRO A 423 35.38 5.64 12.73
C PRO A 423 33.96 5.14 13.01
N ALA A 424 33.14 5.01 11.97
CA ALA A 424 31.82 4.40 12.03
C ALA A 424 31.56 3.58 10.76
N LEU A 425 30.74 2.55 10.85
CA LEU A 425 30.44 1.65 9.73
C LEU A 425 28.93 1.39 9.66
N ARG A 426 28.31 1.78 8.55
CA ARG A 426 26.88 1.60 8.27
C ARG A 426 26.68 1.10 6.84
N TYR A 427 25.51 0.56 6.53
CA TYR A 427 25.14 0.22 5.16
C TYR A 427 23.64 0.43 4.92
N ASP A 428 23.27 0.48 3.65
CA ASP A 428 21.89 0.40 3.16
C ASP A 428 21.85 -0.47 1.89
N ILE A 429 20.66 -0.91 1.48
CA ILE A 429 20.46 -1.72 0.28
C ILE A 429 19.49 -0.98 -0.65
N ASN A 430 19.98 -0.55 -1.82
CA ASN A 430 19.17 0.05 -2.87
C ASN A 430 19.04 -0.96 -4.01
N ARG A 431 17.83 -1.52 -4.19
CA ARG A 431 17.55 -2.63 -5.11
C ARG A 431 18.53 -3.78 -4.85
N ASN A 432 19.42 -4.10 -5.78
CA ASN A 432 20.43 -5.16 -5.64
C ASN A 432 21.81 -4.65 -5.18
N ILE A 433 21.97 -3.35 -4.90
CA ILE A 433 23.26 -2.74 -4.54
C ILE A 433 23.36 -2.53 -3.04
N LEU A 434 24.33 -3.22 -2.42
CA LEU A 434 24.81 -2.93 -1.09
C LEU A 434 25.64 -1.65 -1.13
N LYS A 435 25.13 -0.59 -0.49
CA LYS A 435 25.87 0.65 -0.26
C LYS A 435 26.43 0.66 1.15
N VAL A 436 27.73 0.46 1.30
CA VAL A 436 28.43 0.61 2.57
C VAL A 436 28.94 2.06 2.69
N VAL A 437 28.82 2.63 3.89
CA VAL A 437 29.46 3.90 4.23
C VAL A 437 30.32 3.71 5.48
N ALA A 438 31.62 3.98 5.35
CA ALA A 438 32.56 4.02 6.45
C ALA A 438 32.99 5.47 6.70
N THR A 439 32.66 6.00 7.87
CA THR A 439 33.15 7.31 8.30
C THR A 439 34.57 7.13 8.84
N ASP A 440 35.51 7.97 8.41
CA ASP A 440 36.94 7.77 8.59
C ASP A 440 37.68 9.11 8.85
N PRO A 441 38.33 9.30 10.01
CA PRO A 441 39.13 10.49 10.28
C PRO A 441 40.45 10.54 9.47
N ASP A 442 40.83 9.49 8.75
CA ASP A 442 42.12 9.38 8.08
C ASP A 442 42.37 10.46 7.00
N THR A 443 43.59 11.02 7.06
CA THR A 443 44.14 12.08 6.22
C THR A 443 44.89 11.56 4.98
N SER A 444 44.90 10.26 4.72
CA SER A 444 45.30 9.65 3.45
C SER A 444 44.63 10.28 2.21
N ARG A 445 45.25 10.13 1.03
CA ARG A 445 44.68 10.58 -0.25
C ARG A 445 43.50 9.70 -0.72
N GLN A 446 43.56 8.40 -0.46
CA GLN A 446 42.51 7.42 -0.77
C GLN A 446 41.99 6.81 0.53
N GLY A 447 40.67 6.71 0.70
CA GLY A 447 40.08 6.01 1.85
C GLY A 447 40.45 4.51 1.86
N ALA A 448 40.59 3.93 3.05
CA ALA A 448 40.93 2.51 3.17
C ALA A 448 39.86 1.58 2.57
N ASN A 449 40.23 0.37 2.18
CA ASN A 449 39.29 -0.64 1.67
C ASN A 449 38.36 -1.16 2.79
N ILE A 450 37.19 -1.67 2.41
CA ILE A 450 36.44 -2.61 3.26
C ILE A 450 36.77 -4.05 2.88
N THR A 451 36.67 -4.96 3.84
CA THR A 451 36.61 -6.41 3.56
C THR A 451 35.17 -6.89 3.70
N LEU A 452 34.60 -7.46 2.65
CA LEU A 452 33.41 -8.31 2.73
C LEU A 452 33.84 -9.73 3.08
N LEU A 453 33.23 -10.32 4.09
CA LEU A 453 33.58 -11.65 4.63
C LEU A 453 32.42 -12.63 4.38
N ARG A 454 32.71 -13.85 3.94
CA ARG A 454 31.72 -14.94 3.81
C ARG A 454 32.36 -16.29 4.15
N GLY A 455 32.11 -16.82 5.34
CA GLY A 455 32.88 -17.90 5.93
C GLY A 455 34.37 -17.58 5.90
N ASN A 456 35.17 -18.46 5.31
CA ASN A 456 36.61 -18.25 5.12
C ASN A 456 36.97 -17.37 3.91
N ARG A 457 35.99 -17.00 3.05
CA ARG A 457 36.23 -16.15 1.88
C ARG A 457 36.26 -14.68 2.25
N ARG A 458 37.11 -13.92 1.58
CA ARG A 458 37.30 -12.47 1.76
C ARG A 458 37.31 -11.81 0.40
N LEU A 459 36.63 -10.68 0.28
CA LEU A 459 36.67 -9.81 -0.89
C LEU A 459 36.98 -8.40 -0.42
N GLU A 460 38.04 -7.79 -0.95
CA GLU A 460 38.28 -6.36 -0.74
C GLU A 460 37.45 -5.52 -1.70
N VAL A 461 36.89 -4.42 -1.20
CA VAL A 461 36.16 -3.44 -2.02
C VAL A 461 36.79 -2.08 -1.78
N VAL A 462 37.23 -1.46 -2.87
CA VAL A 462 37.78 -0.09 -2.88
C VAL A 462 36.66 0.95 -2.77
N PRO A 463 36.91 2.13 -2.18
CA PRO A 463 35.89 3.18 -2.12
C PRO A 463 35.58 3.72 -3.52
N SER A 464 34.30 3.89 -3.82
CA SER A 464 33.81 4.57 -5.03
C SER A 464 34.05 6.07 -5.01
N TYR A 465 33.87 6.69 -3.84
CA TYR A 465 34.15 8.10 -3.57
C TYR A 465 34.21 8.33 -2.05
N THR A 466 34.81 9.43 -1.62
CA THR A 466 34.79 9.87 -0.23
C THR A 466 34.26 11.30 -0.15
N VAL A 467 33.23 11.53 0.65
CA VAL A 467 32.65 12.87 0.83
C VAL A 467 32.49 13.21 2.30
N GLN A 468 32.97 14.37 2.72
CA GLN A 468 32.91 14.83 4.12
C GLN A 468 33.44 13.77 5.12
N SER A 469 34.54 13.10 4.77
CA SER A 469 35.13 11.98 5.54
C SER A 469 34.24 10.71 5.65
N GLU A 470 33.23 10.56 4.80
CA GLU A 470 32.51 9.31 4.57
C GLU A 470 32.98 8.62 3.28
N ASN A 471 33.69 7.49 3.42
CA ASN A 471 34.06 6.61 2.32
C ASN A 471 32.82 5.78 1.91
N VAL A 472 32.44 5.79 0.63
CA VAL A 472 31.29 5.04 0.10
C VAL A 472 31.78 3.89 -0.78
N TYR A 473 31.24 2.69 -0.55
CA TYR A 473 31.56 1.47 -1.29
C TYR A 473 30.27 0.87 -1.83
N LEU A 474 30.31 0.30 -3.03
CA LEU A 474 29.17 -0.34 -3.67
C LEU A 474 29.52 -1.78 -4.01
N TYR A 475 28.58 -2.68 -3.81
CA TYR A 475 28.72 -4.09 -4.14
C TYR A 475 27.38 -4.65 -4.64
N ASP A 476 27.41 -5.44 -5.70
CA ASP A 476 26.21 -6.06 -6.27
C ASP A 476 25.92 -7.38 -5.54
N LEU A 477 24.82 -7.41 -4.79
CA LEU A 477 24.44 -8.56 -3.96
C LEU A 477 24.08 -9.80 -4.80
N ARG A 478 23.88 -9.65 -6.11
CA ARG A 478 23.72 -10.79 -7.05
C ARG A 478 25.01 -11.60 -7.21
N ALA A 479 26.18 -11.02 -6.92
CA ALA A 479 27.44 -11.75 -6.84
C ALA A 479 27.57 -12.60 -5.55
N GLY A 480 26.66 -12.42 -4.58
CA GLY A 480 26.51 -13.24 -3.38
C GLY A 480 26.46 -12.43 -2.08
N LEU A 481 25.69 -12.89 -1.10
CA LEU A 481 25.56 -12.20 0.18
C LEU A 481 26.84 -12.36 1.04
N PRO A 482 27.41 -11.28 1.62
CA PRO A 482 28.42 -11.39 2.67
C PRO A 482 27.78 -11.75 4.02
N ASP A 483 28.54 -12.30 4.95
CA ASP A 483 28.12 -12.50 6.35
C ASP A 483 28.40 -11.24 7.19
N SER A 484 29.49 -10.52 6.86
CA SER A 484 29.86 -9.28 7.55
C SER A 484 30.75 -8.37 6.70
N ILE A 485 30.79 -7.10 7.10
CA ILE A 485 31.56 -6.01 6.50
C ILE A 485 32.58 -5.54 7.55
N ARG A 486 33.85 -5.44 7.18
CA ARG A 486 34.93 -4.98 8.05
C ARG A 486 35.60 -3.72 7.49
N PHE A 487 35.85 -2.74 8.35
CA PHE A 487 36.58 -1.52 8.06
C PHE A 487 37.57 -1.22 9.19
N GLY A 488 38.87 -1.42 8.94
CA GLY A 488 39.89 -1.41 9.99
C GLY A 488 39.55 -2.41 11.11
N GLN A 489 39.39 -1.91 12.33
CA GLN A 489 38.97 -2.69 13.50
C GLN A 489 37.44 -2.83 13.66
N LEU A 490 36.64 -2.06 12.92
CA LEU A 490 35.19 -2.16 12.95
C LEU A 490 34.72 -3.36 12.14
N THR A 491 33.84 -4.18 12.71
CA THR A 491 33.11 -5.22 11.96
C THR A 491 31.62 -5.04 12.22
N LYS A 492 30.82 -5.02 11.14
CA LYS A 492 29.37 -4.94 11.16
C LYS A 492 28.80 -6.19 10.48
N ALA A 493 27.99 -6.96 11.19
CA ALA A 493 27.28 -8.09 10.59
C ALA A 493 26.36 -7.61 9.45
N PHE A 494 26.24 -8.41 8.40
CA PHE A 494 25.26 -8.20 7.35
C PHE A 494 23.96 -8.91 7.76
N GLU A 495 22.94 -8.12 8.10
CA GLU A 495 21.72 -8.60 8.75
C GLU A 495 20.66 -9.26 7.84
N PRO A 496 20.66 -9.13 6.50
CA PRO A 496 19.79 -9.94 5.64
C PRO A 496 20.02 -11.45 5.82
N GLN A 497 18.96 -12.16 6.21
CA GLN A 497 18.97 -13.58 6.54
C GLN A 497 18.67 -14.46 5.32
N ALA A 498 17.98 -13.92 4.32
CA ALA A 498 17.63 -14.61 3.10
C ALA A 498 17.46 -13.64 1.93
N LEU A 499 17.69 -14.14 0.73
CA LEU A 499 17.23 -13.54 -0.52
C LEU A 499 15.93 -14.23 -0.88
N ILE A 500 14.83 -13.47 -0.99
CA ILE A 500 13.51 -13.97 -1.35
C ILE A 500 13.17 -13.43 -2.75
N PRO A 501 13.22 -14.27 -3.81
CA PRO A 501 12.81 -13.86 -5.14
C PRO A 501 11.33 -13.45 -5.21
N ALA A 502 11.00 -12.51 -6.08
CA ALA A 502 9.61 -12.23 -6.45
C ALA A 502 9.07 -13.30 -7.43
N ALA A 503 7.79 -13.19 -7.82
CA ALA A 503 7.13 -14.01 -8.84
C ALA A 503 7.13 -15.54 -8.62
N SER A 504 7.49 -16.01 -7.42
CA SER A 504 7.52 -17.42 -7.04
C SER A 504 7.04 -17.60 -5.60
N GLU A 505 6.55 -18.79 -5.25
CA GLU A 505 6.25 -19.12 -3.86
C GLU A 505 7.57 -19.37 -3.11
N GLN A 506 7.74 -18.71 -1.97
CA GLN A 506 8.97 -18.74 -1.18
C GLN A 506 8.63 -18.80 0.31
N ALA A 507 9.46 -19.48 1.09
CA ALA A 507 9.32 -19.55 2.54
C ALA A 507 10.62 -19.21 3.26
N PHE A 508 10.51 -18.49 4.37
CA PHE A 508 11.60 -18.29 5.32
C PHE A 508 11.15 -18.73 6.71
N SER A 509 11.88 -19.68 7.31
CA SER A 509 11.55 -20.21 8.64
C SER A 509 12.77 -20.23 9.54
N ASN A 510 12.54 -19.94 10.82
CA ASN A 510 13.47 -20.15 11.92
C ASN A 510 12.69 -20.62 13.17
N GLY A 511 13.36 -20.81 14.31
CA GLY A 511 12.71 -21.30 15.54
C GLY A 511 11.62 -20.41 16.15
N LEU A 512 11.46 -19.17 15.67
CA LEU A 512 10.56 -18.14 16.21
C LEU A 512 9.48 -17.66 15.22
N GLN A 513 9.66 -17.90 13.93
CA GLN A 513 8.72 -17.48 12.88
C GLN A 513 8.85 -18.33 11.61
N ASN A 514 7.73 -18.51 10.91
CA ASN A 514 7.66 -18.93 9.52
C ASN A 514 6.96 -17.86 8.69
N LEU A 515 7.51 -17.49 7.54
CA LEU A 515 7.01 -16.48 6.63
C LEU A 515 6.82 -17.09 5.25
N VAL A 516 5.60 -17.07 4.72
CA VAL A 516 5.26 -17.59 3.40
C VAL A 516 4.89 -16.43 2.47
N PHE A 517 5.65 -16.30 1.39
CA PHE A 517 5.49 -15.31 0.34
C PHE A 517 4.86 -15.98 -0.87
N SER A 518 3.69 -15.51 -1.30
CA SER A 518 3.06 -15.95 -2.54
C SER A 518 3.75 -15.33 -3.75
N PRO A 519 3.57 -15.85 -4.98
CA PRO A 519 4.13 -15.26 -6.20
C PRO A 519 3.82 -13.77 -6.40
N LEU A 520 2.70 -13.27 -5.88
CA LEU A 520 2.28 -11.87 -5.97
C LEU A 520 2.52 -11.07 -4.67
N THR A 521 3.27 -11.59 -3.71
CA THR A 521 3.55 -10.88 -2.46
C THR A 521 4.57 -9.76 -2.66
N LEU A 522 5.63 -10.01 -3.43
CA LEU A 522 6.74 -9.08 -3.67
C LEU A 522 6.70 -8.51 -5.10
N PHE A 523 7.18 -7.28 -5.24
CA PHE A 523 7.41 -6.66 -6.55
C PHE A 523 8.77 -7.07 -7.15
N ASP A 524 9.82 -7.03 -6.33
CA ASP A 524 11.19 -7.39 -6.70
C ASP A 524 11.82 -8.19 -5.54
N THR A 525 13.00 -8.73 -5.78
CA THR A 525 13.81 -9.52 -4.85
C THR A 525 13.98 -8.81 -3.51
N LEU A 526 13.61 -9.48 -2.43
CA LEU A 526 13.70 -8.97 -1.07
C LEU A 526 14.94 -9.54 -0.36
N TYR A 527 15.84 -8.65 0.06
CA TYR A 527 16.90 -8.96 1.02
C TYR A 527 16.30 -8.92 2.44
N LEU A 528 15.72 -10.04 2.84
CA LEU A 528 14.87 -10.16 4.02
C LEU A 528 15.67 -9.96 5.31
N GLN A 529 15.33 -8.92 6.05
CA GLN A 529 15.90 -8.60 7.37
C GLN A 529 14.86 -8.91 8.44
N ASN A 530 15.15 -9.80 9.39
CA ASN A 530 14.28 -10.01 10.55
C ASN A 530 15.05 -9.91 11.85
N SER A 531 14.37 -9.51 12.92
CA SER A 531 14.91 -9.56 14.27
C SER A 531 13.85 -9.98 15.27
N TYR A 532 14.30 -10.50 16.41
CA TYR A 532 13.47 -10.75 17.57
C TYR A 532 14.18 -10.24 18.81
N LYS A 533 13.48 -9.43 19.62
CA LYS A 533 13.98 -8.97 20.92
C LYS A 533 12.82 -8.83 21.89
N GLU A 534 12.89 -9.48 23.05
CA GLU A 534 11.96 -9.29 24.18
C GLU A 534 10.46 -9.42 23.77
N GLY A 535 10.12 -10.42 22.95
CA GLY A 535 8.75 -10.61 22.47
C GLY A 535 8.32 -9.70 21.32
N LEU A 536 9.20 -8.85 20.78
CA LEU A 536 8.97 -8.05 19.58
C LEU A 536 9.65 -8.71 18.38
N TRP A 537 8.85 -9.19 17.43
CA TRP A 537 9.33 -9.59 16.10
C TRP A 537 9.41 -8.36 15.21
N THR A 538 10.42 -8.28 14.35
CA THR A 538 10.44 -7.35 13.21
C THR A 538 10.56 -8.16 11.94
N ILE A 539 9.56 -8.06 11.07
CA ILE A 539 9.50 -8.72 9.77
C ILE A 539 9.75 -7.64 8.73
N HIS A 540 11.02 -7.50 8.33
CA HIS A 540 11.55 -6.44 7.46
C HIS A 540 11.18 -5.01 7.91
N ASN A 541 11.57 -4.01 7.12
CA ASN A 541 11.28 -2.62 7.40
C ASN A 541 10.11 -2.09 6.56
N ALA A 542 9.34 -1.15 7.11
CA ALA A 542 8.14 -0.58 6.48
C ALA A 542 8.42 0.32 5.26
N ARG A 543 9.68 0.50 4.82
CA ARG A 543 10.06 1.29 3.65
C ARG A 543 10.08 0.48 2.35
N THR A 544 9.84 -0.83 2.43
CA THR A 544 9.61 -1.71 1.28
C THR A 544 8.12 -2.04 1.18
N PRO A 545 7.46 -1.86 0.04
CA PRO A 545 6.03 -2.16 -0.09
C PRO A 545 5.77 -3.64 -0.38
N LEU A 546 4.60 -4.13 0.03
CA LEU A 546 4.03 -5.44 -0.33
C LEU A 546 2.91 -5.27 -1.35
N PHE A 547 2.90 -6.07 -2.42
CA PHE A 547 1.81 -6.05 -3.41
C PHE A 547 0.58 -6.77 -2.85
N LYS A 548 0.70 -8.07 -2.57
CA LYS A 548 -0.27 -8.84 -1.78
C LYS A 548 0.34 -9.18 -0.40
N PRO A 549 -0.48 -9.44 0.64
CA PRO A 549 0.04 -9.82 1.95
C PRO A 549 0.92 -11.07 1.89
N LEU A 550 1.86 -11.19 2.83
CA LEU A 550 2.50 -12.47 3.16
C LEU A 550 1.76 -13.12 4.33
N GLN A 551 1.90 -14.44 4.50
CA GLN A 551 1.42 -15.14 5.68
C GLN A 551 2.57 -15.29 6.69
N ALA A 552 2.37 -14.85 7.93
CA ALA A 552 3.34 -15.00 9.01
C ALA A 552 2.76 -15.90 10.11
N THR A 553 3.55 -16.85 10.56
CA THR A 553 3.30 -17.68 11.74
C THR A 553 4.36 -17.36 12.78
N LEU A 554 3.96 -16.94 13.97
CA LEU A 554 4.87 -16.60 15.07
C LEU A 554 4.82 -17.67 16.15
N LYS A 555 5.99 -18.00 16.70
CA LYS A 555 6.14 -18.91 17.85
C LYS A 555 6.78 -18.14 19.02
N PRO A 556 6.01 -17.76 20.06
CA PRO A 556 6.55 -17.07 21.23
C PRO A 556 7.53 -17.96 22.01
N THR A 557 8.52 -17.34 22.64
CA THR A 557 9.50 -18.03 23.53
C THR A 557 8.94 -18.31 24.93
N ILE A 558 7.83 -17.66 25.28
CA ILE A 558 7.10 -17.82 26.54
C ILE A 558 5.68 -18.26 26.17
N ALA A 559 5.17 -19.32 26.79
CA ALA A 559 3.82 -19.82 26.52
C ALA A 559 2.77 -18.74 26.83
N VAL A 560 1.80 -18.59 25.93
CA VAL A 560 0.71 -17.62 26.09
C VAL A 560 -0.44 -18.30 26.84
N ALA A 561 -0.73 -17.81 28.05
CA ALA A 561 -1.68 -18.43 28.96
C ALA A 561 -3.13 -18.40 28.43
N ASP A 562 -3.62 -17.23 28.00
CA ASP A 562 -4.94 -17.08 27.37
C ASP A 562 -4.78 -16.77 25.89
N LYS A 563 -4.77 -17.82 25.07
CA LYS A 563 -4.75 -17.72 23.61
C LYS A 563 -6.07 -17.23 23.02
N THR A 564 -7.19 -17.46 23.71
CA THR A 564 -8.51 -17.03 23.22
C THR A 564 -8.63 -15.51 23.18
N ARG A 565 -7.95 -14.82 24.12
CA ARG A 565 -7.88 -13.37 24.22
C ARG A 565 -6.57 -12.75 23.72
N SER A 566 -5.68 -13.53 23.13
CA SER A 566 -4.39 -13.05 22.62
C SER A 566 -4.35 -12.98 21.10
N ALA A 567 -3.89 -11.84 20.57
CA ALA A 567 -3.78 -11.60 19.14
C ALA A 567 -2.43 -10.96 18.78
N VAL A 568 -2.11 -10.88 17.49
CA VAL A 568 -0.96 -10.12 16.99
C VAL A 568 -1.34 -8.65 16.83
N TYR A 569 -0.43 -7.77 17.24
CA TYR A 569 -0.52 -6.32 17.10
C TYR A 569 0.72 -5.80 16.38
N MET A 570 0.54 -4.95 15.39
CA MET A 570 1.63 -4.18 14.82
C MET A 570 1.97 -3.03 15.78
N ILE A 571 3.26 -2.83 16.04
CA ILE A 571 3.76 -1.72 16.85
C ILE A 571 4.33 -0.68 15.89
N ASN A 572 3.68 0.48 15.79
CA ASN A 572 4.15 1.55 14.91
C ASN A 572 5.30 2.36 15.55
N TYR A 573 5.88 3.29 14.78
CA TYR A 573 7.01 4.13 15.23
C TYR A 573 6.70 5.06 16.42
N LYS A 574 5.41 5.27 16.76
CA LYS A 574 4.95 5.99 17.96
C LYS A 574 4.63 5.06 19.15
N GLY A 575 4.87 3.75 19.01
CA GLY A 575 4.51 2.74 20.01
C GLY A 575 3.01 2.38 20.05
N ALA A 576 2.19 2.91 19.14
CA ALA A 576 0.77 2.57 19.08
C ALA A 576 0.58 1.13 18.58
N ARG A 577 -0.38 0.44 19.19
CA ARG A 577 -0.69 -0.98 19.00
C ARG A 577 -1.86 -1.08 18.02
N ILE A 578 -1.66 -1.72 16.88
CA ILE A 578 -2.67 -1.83 15.81
C ILE A 578 -3.03 -3.31 15.66
N TYR A 579 -4.23 -3.69 16.05
CA TYR A 579 -4.73 -5.07 15.97
C TYR A 579 -4.56 -5.64 14.56
N GLN A 580 -3.88 -6.79 14.46
CA GLN A 580 -3.76 -7.59 13.23
C GLN A 580 -4.57 -8.89 13.32
N GLY A 581 -5.03 -9.27 14.51
CA GLY A 581 -5.68 -10.53 14.79
C GLY A 581 -4.72 -11.71 14.72
N GLY A 582 -5.23 -12.85 14.29
CA GLY A 582 -4.47 -14.07 14.06
C GLY A 582 -5.28 -15.31 14.43
N LYS A 583 -4.79 -16.48 14.02
CA LYS A 583 -5.38 -17.78 14.32
C LYS A 583 -4.37 -18.62 15.07
N TRP A 584 -4.72 -19.06 16.28
CA TRP A 584 -3.88 -19.97 17.05
C TRP A 584 -3.98 -21.40 16.53
N ASP A 585 -2.84 -22.07 16.47
CA ASP A 585 -2.70 -23.51 16.27
C ASP A 585 -1.59 -24.01 17.20
N GLY A 586 -1.96 -24.80 18.21
CA GLY A 586 -1.07 -25.19 19.31
C GLY A 586 -0.43 -24.00 20.02
N GLU A 587 0.89 -23.88 19.92
CA GLU A 587 1.72 -22.79 20.48
C GLU A 587 2.07 -21.70 19.44
N GLN A 588 1.43 -21.67 18.28
CA GLN A 588 1.76 -20.74 17.20
C GLN A 588 0.55 -19.91 16.78
N ILE A 589 0.79 -18.67 16.33
CA ILE A 589 -0.27 -17.79 15.82
C ILE A 589 0.02 -17.36 14.39
N THR A 590 -0.94 -17.57 13.49
CA THR A 590 -0.82 -17.29 12.06
C THR A 590 -1.70 -16.10 11.65
N PHE A 591 -1.14 -15.12 10.95
CA PHE A 591 -1.81 -13.88 10.54
C PHE A 591 -1.27 -13.32 9.21
N PRO A 592 -2.05 -12.52 8.45
CA PRO A 592 -1.59 -11.89 7.23
C PRO A 592 -0.85 -10.56 7.50
N VAL A 593 0.38 -10.44 7.03
CA VAL A 593 1.18 -9.21 7.10
C VAL A 593 0.93 -8.38 5.83
N LYS A 594 0.23 -7.25 5.98
CA LYS A 594 -0.17 -6.33 4.88
C LYS A 594 0.85 -5.23 4.59
N ILE A 595 1.74 -4.95 5.54
CA ILE A 595 2.84 -3.98 5.54
C ILE A 595 3.93 -4.55 6.46
N PHE A 596 5.20 -4.48 6.05
CA PHE A 596 6.33 -4.88 6.89
C PHE A 596 6.49 -4.00 8.14
N GLY A 597 7.19 -4.51 9.16
CA GLY A 597 7.44 -3.78 10.41
C GLY A 597 7.50 -4.68 11.64
N SER A 598 7.21 -4.09 12.80
CA SER A 598 7.34 -4.77 14.10
C SER A 598 5.99 -5.23 14.66
N PHE A 599 5.98 -6.43 15.26
CA PHE A 599 4.80 -7.13 15.72
C PHE A 599 5.00 -7.71 17.12
N ARG A 600 3.94 -7.73 17.93
CA ARG A 600 3.91 -8.31 19.27
C ARG A 600 2.62 -9.12 19.47
N ILE A 601 2.69 -10.19 20.26
CA ILE A 601 1.49 -10.87 20.77
C ILE A 601 1.10 -10.20 22.08
N LEU A 602 -0.15 -9.78 22.21
CA LEU A 602 -0.70 -9.16 23.43
C LEU A 602 -2.05 -9.80 23.78
N THR A 603 -2.36 -9.89 25.06
CA THR A 603 -3.64 -10.36 25.59
C THR A 603 -4.52 -9.16 25.94
N ASP A 604 -5.81 -9.21 25.56
CA ASP A 604 -6.80 -8.21 25.94
C ASP A 604 -7.86 -8.82 26.86
N THR A 605 -7.96 -8.37 28.10
CA THR A 605 -8.84 -8.95 29.12
C THR A 605 -9.95 -8.01 29.60
N LEU A 606 -10.02 -6.81 29.02
CA LEU A 606 -10.92 -5.75 29.45
C LEU A 606 -12.05 -5.60 28.44
N ALA A 607 -13.28 -5.47 28.92
CA ALA A 607 -14.44 -5.29 28.05
C ALA A 607 -14.52 -3.86 27.50
N PRO A 608 -15.05 -3.68 26.27
CA PRO A 608 -15.24 -2.36 25.68
C PRO A 608 -16.22 -1.53 26.52
N THR A 609 -16.10 -0.21 26.42
CA THR A 609 -16.92 0.73 27.19
C THR A 609 -17.90 1.48 26.28
N ALA A 610 -19.05 1.85 26.83
CA ALA A 610 -20.01 2.76 26.20
C ALA A 610 -20.49 3.81 27.20
N ARG A 611 -20.67 5.04 26.72
CA ARG A 611 -21.31 6.14 27.44
C ARG A 611 -22.45 6.69 26.60
N LEU A 612 -23.68 6.58 27.10
CA LEU A 612 -24.86 7.22 26.51
C LEU A 612 -24.72 8.74 26.64
N VAL A 613 -24.62 9.45 25.51
CA VAL A 613 -24.41 10.91 25.43
C VAL A 613 -25.62 11.67 24.89
N ARG A 614 -26.53 10.99 24.17
CA ARG A 614 -27.83 11.53 23.75
C ARG A 614 -28.89 10.49 23.99
N LYS A 615 -29.96 10.90 24.68
CA LYS A 615 -31.11 10.07 25.02
C LYS A 615 -32.40 10.87 24.80
N SER A 616 -33.13 10.58 23.74
CA SER A 616 -34.49 11.13 23.53
C SER A 616 -35.29 10.24 22.55
N PRO A 617 -36.62 10.45 22.42
CA PRO A 617 -37.42 9.77 21.40
C PRO A 617 -36.94 10.01 19.96
N ALA A 618 -36.15 11.07 19.73
CA ALA A 618 -35.52 11.40 18.46
C ALA A 618 -34.13 10.74 18.25
N GLY A 619 -33.73 9.79 19.10
CA GLY A 619 -32.58 8.92 18.89
C GLY A 619 -31.64 8.78 20.10
N LEU A 620 -30.92 7.66 20.12
CA LEU A 620 -29.85 7.37 21.06
C LEU A 620 -28.48 7.63 20.41
N THR A 621 -27.50 8.05 21.22
CA THR A 621 -26.10 8.13 20.80
C THR A 621 -25.19 7.73 21.95
N PHE A 622 -24.25 6.82 21.67
CA PHE A 622 -23.23 6.33 22.58
C PHE A 622 -21.85 6.70 22.03
N VAL A 623 -20.96 7.16 22.90
CA VAL A 623 -19.52 7.14 22.63
C VAL A 623 -19.00 5.78 23.12
N VAL A 624 -18.29 5.06 22.27
CA VAL A 624 -17.67 3.77 22.58
C VAL A 624 -16.15 3.90 22.62
N ALA A 625 -15.50 3.12 23.47
CA ALA A 625 -14.04 3.05 23.52
C ALA A 625 -13.57 1.66 23.94
N ASP A 626 -12.40 1.28 23.42
CA ASP A 626 -11.71 0.03 23.70
C ASP A 626 -10.23 0.32 23.98
N ASN A 627 -9.60 -0.47 24.85
CA ASN A 627 -8.22 -0.24 25.29
C ASN A 627 -7.15 -0.89 24.42
N LEU A 628 -7.48 -1.88 23.58
CA LEU A 628 -6.46 -2.63 22.84
C LEU A 628 -6.97 -3.32 21.57
N SER A 629 -7.89 -4.28 21.66
CA SER A 629 -8.28 -5.14 20.52
C SER A 629 -9.25 -4.48 19.54
N GLY A 630 -9.99 -3.47 20.00
CA GLY A 630 -10.97 -2.70 19.23
C GLY A 630 -12.36 -3.33 19.24
N LEU A 631 -13.39 -2.53 18.95
CA LEU A 631 -14.77 -3.02 18.87
C LEU A 631 -14.94 -4.03 17.73
N SER A 632 -15.61 -5.15 18.01
CA SER A 632 -15.94 -6.21 17.04
C SER A 632 -17.42 -6.23 16.69
N SER A 633 -18.29 -6.23 17.70
CA SER A 633 -19.74 -6.23 17.48
C SER A 633 -20.48 -5.35 18.48
N TYR A 634 -21.68 -4.95 18.09
CA TYR A 634 -22.60 -4.17 18.92
C TYR A 634 -24.04 -4.55 18.59
N ARG A 635 -24.91 -4.57 19.61
CA ARG A 635 -26.32 -4.93 19.48
C ARG A 635 -27.15 -4.10 20.46
N LEU A 636 -28.15 -3.40 19.95
CA LEU A 636 -29.16 -2.73 20.78
C LEU A 636 -30.47 -3.51 20.70
N LEU A 637 -31.05 -3.80 21.86
CA LEU A 637 -32.42 -4.26 22.01
C LEU A 637 -33.25 -3.17 22.69
N VAL A 638 -34.51 -3.00 22.27
CA VAL A 638 -35.52 -2.18 22.96
C VAL A 638 -36.77 -3.04 23.11
N ASN A 639 -37.25 -3.22 24.34
CA ASN A 639 -38.29 -4.19 24.71
C ASN A 639 -38.05 -5.58 24.12
N GLY A 640 -36.79 -6.04 24.11
CA GLY A 640 -36.33 -7.31 23.53
C GLY A 640 -36.20 -7.33 21.99
N GLN A 641 -36.69 -6.32 21.27
CA GLN A 641 -36.61 -6.25 19.81
C GLN A 641 -35.32 -5.59 19.34
N TRP A 642 -34.70 -6.12 18.27
CA TRP A 642 -33.48 -5.53 17.71
C TRP A 642 -33.73 -4.15 17.12
N ARG A 643 -32.92 -3.17 17.53
CA ARG A 643 -32.94 -1.80 17.04
C ARG A 643 -31.61 -1.49 16.36
N MET A 644 -31.67 -1.03 15.12
CA MET A 644 -30.46 -0.76 14.34
C MET A 644 -29.59 0.36 14.95
N LEU A 645 -28.29 0.11 15.02
CA LEU A 645 -27.26 1.11 15.33
C LEU A 645 -26.33 1.28 14.14
N ARG A 646 -25.94 2.53 13.87
CA ARG A 646 -24.91 2.93 12.89
C ARG A 646 -23.63 3.20 13.67
N TYR A 647 -22.48 2.71 13.18
CA TYR A 647 -21.16 3.02 13.73
C TYR A 647 -20.44 4.07 12.87
N GLU A 648 -20.03 5.17 13.50
CA GLU A 648 -19.12 6.16 12.92
C GLU A 648 -17.77 6.07 13.64
N TYR A 649 -16.85 5.32 13.03
CA TYR A 649 -15.56 4.98 13.62
C TYR A 649 -14.65 6.20 13.81
N LYS A 650 -14.82 7.27 13.01
CA LYS A 650 -13.97 8.49 13.11
C LYS A 650 -14.16 9.22 14.43
N ASN A 651 -15.35 9.14 15.00
CA ASN A 651 -15.72 9.75 16.29
C ASN A 651 -15.96 8.71 17.39
N ALA A 652 -15.76 7.42 17.08
CA ALA A 652 -16.10 6.27 17.92
C ALA A 652 -17.53 6.36 18.49
N THR A 653 -18.52 6.63 17.64
CA THR A 653 -19.93 6.75 18.06
C THR A 653 -20.83 5.68 17.47
N LEU A 654 -21.72 5.13 18.31
CA LEU A 654 -22.87 4.33 17.90
C LEU A 654 -24.13 5.17 18.03
N PHE A 655 -24.99 5.20 17.01
CA PHE A 655 -26.24 5.96 17.06
C PHE A 655 -27.37 5.29 16.29
N THR A 656 -28.60 5.50 16.75
CA THR A 656 -29.80 5.04 16.03
C THR A 656 -30.10 5.97 14.85
N ASP A 657 -30.52 5.42 13.72
CA ASP A 657 -31.04 6.25 12.62
C ASP A 657 -32.33 6.98 13.06
N PRO A 658 -32.43 8.32 12.95
CA PRO A 658 -33.64 9.05 13.31
C PRO A 658 -34.85 8.74 12.42
N GLN A 659 -34.65 8.30 11.18
CA GLN A 659 -35.72 8.01 10.21
C GLN A 659 -36.25 6.58 10.33
N ASP A 660 -35.49 5.67 10.92
CA ASP A 660 -35.97 4.32 11.23
C ASP A 660 -37.07 4.40 12.30
N LYS A 661 -38.29 3.96 11.98
CA LYS A 661 -39.43 3.87 12.91
C LYS A 661 -39.86 2.44 13.23
N THR A 662 -39.09 1.43 12.80
CA THR A 662 -39.48 0.01 12.85
C THR A 662 -39.63 -0.53 14.27
N VAL A 663 -38.79 -0.07 15.20
CA VAL A 663 -38.88 -0.37 16.65
C VAL A 663 -38.85 0.96 17.41
N PRO A 664 -39.91 1.32 18.17
CA PRO A 664 -39.95 2.56 18.93
C PRO A 664 -38.84 2.67 19.99
N LEU A 665 -38.33 3.89 20.18
CA LEU A 665 -37.35 4.21 21.22
C LEU A 665 -38.05 4.63 22.52
N ALA A 666 -38.67 3.67 23.20
CA ALA A 666 -39.32 3.84 24.51
C ALA A 666 -39.34 2.52 25.28
N GLY A 667 -39.17 2.56 26.60
CA GLY A 667 -39.19 1.37 27.46
C GLY A 667 -37.79 0.84 27.80
N GLU A 668 -37.68 -0.44 28.11
CA GLU A 668 -36.40 -1.04 28.57
C GLU A 668 -35.47 -1.34 27.39
N ALA A 669 -34.18 -1.05 27.53
CA ALA A 669 -33.19 -1.25 26.49
C ALA A 669 -31.90 -1.91 26.99
N GLU A 670 -31.29 -2.73 26.14
CA GLU A 670 -30.01 -3.40 26.36
C GLU A 670 -29.05 -3.06 25.22
N LEU A 671 -27.92 -2.41 25.53
CA LEU A 671 -26.78 -2.29 24.62
C LEU A 671 -25.72 -3.32 25.02
N ARG A 672 -25.41 -4.23 24.09
CA ARG A 672 -24.33 -5.21 24.18
C ARG A 672 -23.20 -4.82 23.23
N LEU A 673 -21.96 -4.87 23.71
CA LEU A 673 -20.73 -4.62 22.97
C LEU A 673 -19.76 -5.78 23.16
N THR A 674 -19.02 -6.15 22.11
CA THR A 674 -17.95 -7.16 22.17
C THR A 674 -16.72 -6.65 21.43
N ASP A 675 -15.53 -6.83 22.00
CA ASP A 675 -14.26 -6.49 21.36
C ASP A 675 -13.75 -7.62 20.43
N GLN A 676 -12.57 -7.43 19.81
CA GLN A 676 -11.94 -8.44 18.94
C GLN A 676 -11.21 -9.57 19.70
N ALA A 677 -11.22 -9.55 21.03
CA ALA A 677 -10.72 -10.60 21.92
C ALA A 677 -11.86 -11.43 22.58
N GLY A 678 -13.12 -11.03 22.39
CA GLY A 678 -14.30 -11.69 22.96
C GLY A 678 -14.74 -11.18 24.33
N ASN A 679 -14.18 -10.07 24.84
CA ASN A 679 -14.64 -9.46 26.08
C ASN A 679 -15.97 -8.71 25.82
N GLU A 680 -16.98 -8.96 26.65
CA GLU A 680 -18.34 -8.44 26.48
C GLU A 680 -18.69 -7.38 27.54
N LYS A 681 -19.38 -6.32 27.13
CA LYS A 681 -20.03 -5.36 28.01
C LYS A 681 -21.52 -5.28 27.68
N ILE A 682 -22.36 -5.47 28.69
CA ILE A 682 -23.80 -5.23 28.63
C ILE A 682 -24.12 -3.96 29.45
N LEU A 683 -24.99 -3.12 28.91
CA LEU A 683 -25.54 -1.93 29.54
C LEU A 683 -27.07 -1.98 29.42
N GLN A 684 -27.77 -2.08 30.56
CA GLN A 684 -29.22 -1.99 30.63
C GLN A 684 -29.63 -0.58 31.08
N PHE A 685 -30.63 -0.01 30.41
CA PHE A 685 -31.13 1.32 30.69
C PHE A 685 -32.56 1.49 30.14
N LYS A 686 -33.37 2.32 30.79
CA LYS A 686 -34.69 2.70 30.29
C LYS A 686 -34.58 3.90 29.36
N ILE A 687 -35.33 3.93 28.25
CA ILE A 687 -35.48 5.07 27.33
C ILE A 687 -36.61 5.98 27.83
#